data_AF-G1KZX5-F1
#
_entry.id   AF-G1KZX5-F1
#
_cell.length_a   1.000
_cell.length_b   1.000
_cell.length_c   1.000
_cell.angle_alpha   90.00
_cell.angle_beta   90.00
_cell.angle_gamma   90.00
#
_symmetry.space_group_name_H-M   'P 1'
#
loop_
_entity.id
_entity.type
_entity.pdbx_description
1 polymer ?
#
loop_
_entity_poly.entity_id
_entity_poly.type
_entity_poly.pdbx_seq_one_letter_code
_entity_poly.pdbx_strand_id
1 'polypeptide(L)'
;IYFIHSLCLLGRLLIYTQGRRLFPIKLKNRKDLVSLTDLLVLFTQLIYYSPSCPKMTSAAHLDNYSPASMVTEVLRILCDQKECAVECLYNNTVIEALLQPIHNLMKGTKTAPDCSETALIHIADILARIASVDEGLTLLLYGENMNSSEEKSPTGAHIIAQFSKKLLDEDISIFSGSEMLPVVKGAFISVCRQIYGTCEGLQVLIPYSLHESIAKAWKKTSLLSERIPTPVKCSDSISSVSQESQNTMAWEENLLDDLLNFAATPKGLLFLQRTGAINECVTFMFDRYAKKLQISRHKKFGYGVLVTQVASTAAGAIALQSSGFINTLITELWANLECGRDDVRITHPRSTPVDPIDRSCQKSFLGLVNLLPYPAVYELVGNQDLPNKAEYSLREVPTCVIDIIDRLIILNSEAKIRSLFNYEQSHIFGLRLLSVVCCDLNTLLLLEAQYQVSEILLNAQEENILETSESHRDFIIDGLSVERNHVLVRINFIGGPMERILPPRVLEKGDDPYPWPMFSSYPLPNCYLSEVTKNADLKQDNDLGKLLLRFKMSDKQTEWIENCRRQFCKMMKAKPDIISGSALLELLEKFVLHLSESPSECYFPSVENTTTDANVKNESLSSVQQLGIKMTVRYGKFLNLLKDSAENDLTLVLKHCERFLKQQQAPIKSSLHILFEWIHICLQGTYAGHDWFVSSLFMIMLGDKEKTLRFLQKFSRLLTSAFLWLPRLHISRYLATDTIESGIHPVYFCSTHYIEMLLKVEVPLVFSAFHMSGFAPSQICLQWISQCFWNYLDWLEICHYIATCVFLGPDYQVYICIAIFRHLQQDILQHTQTQDLQVFLKEEALHGFRVSDYFEYMEILEQNYRPVVLRDMRNIRAQST
;
A
#
# COMPACT_ATOMS: atom_id res chain seq x y z
N ILE A 1 -11.51 0.55 52.80
CA ILE A 1 -11.77 -0.90 52.58
C ILE A 1 -13.19 -1.16 52.06
N TYR A 2 -14.26 -0.80 52.77
CA TYR A 2 -15.65 -1.05 52.30
C TYR A 2 -15.98 -0.39 50.95
N PHE A 3 -15.52 0.84 50.72
CA PHE A 3 -15.70 1.54 49.44
C PHE A 3 -15.04 0.81 48.27
N ILE A 4 -13.76 0.45 48.43
CA ILE A 4 -12.95 -0.36 47.50
C ILE A 4 -13.66 -1.69 47.17
N HIS A 5 -14.14 -2.40 48.20
CA HIS A 5 -14.85 -3.68 47.99
C HIS A 5 -16.16 -3.49 47.21
N SER A 6 -16.92 -2.44 47.53
CA SER A 6 -18.16 -2.09 46.81
C SER A 6 -17.89 -1.74 45.35
N LEU A 7 -16.79 -1.02 45.08
CA LEU A 7 -16.38 -0.64 43.74
C LEU A 7 -15.95 -1.86 42.90
N CYS A 8 -15.20 -2.79 43.50
CA CYS A 8 -14.90 -4.09 42.89
C CYS A 8 -16.17 -4.89 42.57
N LEU A 9 -17.11 -4.97 43.51
CA LEU A 9 -18.36 -5.70 43.33
C LEU A 9 -19.18 -5.10 42.18
N LEU A 10 -19.33 -3.78 42.17
CA LEU A 10 -20.01 -3.06 41.08
C LEU A 10 -19.31 -3.31 39.75
N GLY A 11 -17.99 -3.16 39.69
CA GLY A 11 -17.23 -3.42 38.47
C GLY A 11 -17.41 -4.84 37.94
N ARG A 12 -17.35 -5.85 38.82
CA ARG A 12 -17.61 -7.25 38.46
C ARG A 12 -19.06 -7.49 38.01
N LEU A 13 -20.01 -6.78 38.60
CA LEU A 13 -21.43 -6.89 38.24
C LEU A 13 -21.69 -6.33 36.84
N LEU A 14 -21.03 -5.23 36.46
CA LEU A 14 -21.16 -4.63 35.13
C LEU A 14 -20.60 -5.50 33.99
N ILE A 15 -19.73 -6.47 34.30
CA ILE A 15 -19.22 -7.44 33.31
C ILE A 15 -20.36 -8.34 32.80
N TYR A 16 -21.36 -8.65 33.64
CA TYR A 16 -22.43 -9.57 33.26
C TYR A 16 -23.66 -8.82 32.74
N THR A 17 -24.24 -9.30 31.62
CA THR A 17 -25.48 -8.77 31.04
C THR A 17 -26.63 -8.64 32.05
N GLN A 18 -26.84 -9.66 32.89
CA GLN A 18 -27.88 -9.62 33.92
C GLN A 18 -27.58 -8.59 35.03
N GLY A 19 -26.31 -8.32 35.32
CA GLY A 19 -25.92 -7.27 36.25
C GLY A 19 -26.24 -5.88 35.70
N ARG A 20 -25.98 -5.64 34.41
CA ARG A 20 -26.31 -4.37 33.74
C ARG A 20 -27.82 -4.11 33.69
N ARG A 21 -28.65 -5.15 33.54
CA ARG A 21 -30.12 -5.06 33.59
C ARG A 21 -30.71 -4.64 34.94
N LEU A 22 -29.90 -4.61 36.01
CA LEU A 22 -30.34 -4.08 37.29
C LEU A 22 -30.49 -2.54 37.27
N PHE A 23 -29.91 -1.87 36.27
CA PHE A 23 -30.05 -0.45 36.07
C PHE A 23 -31.26 -0.13 35.17
N PRO A 24 -31.99 0.96 35.44
CA PRO A 24 -31.67 2.00 36.41
C PRO A 24 -32.08 1.66 37.87
N ILE A 25 -31.27 2.06 38.85
CA ILE A 25 -31.48 1.74 40.28
C ILE A 25 -32.07 2.94 41.03
N LYS A 26 -33.08 2.69 41.87
CA LYS A 26 -33.65 3.70 42.78
C LYS A 26 -32.91 3.73 44.11
N LEU A 27 -32.20 4.82 44.39
CA LEU A 27 -31.52 5.02 45.67
C LEU A 27 -32.47 5.67 46.69
N LYS A 28 -32.42 5.23 47.96
CA LYS A 28 -33.29 5.78 49.03
C LYS A 28 -33.15 7.29 49.23
N ASN A 29 -31.98 7.86 48.91
CA ASN A 29 -31.62 9.26 49.17
C ASN A 29 -31.65 10.15 47.92
N ARG A 30 -32.03 9.64 46.75
CA ARG A 30 -32.13 10.39 45.49
C ARG A 30 -33.53 10.22 44.91
N LYS A 31 -34.14 11.32 44.44
CA LYS A 31 -35.45 11.26 43.78
C LYS A 31 -35.37 10.63 42.40
N ASP A 32 -34.26 10.87 41.69
CA ASP A 32 -34.02 10.39 40.34
C ASP A 32 -33.42 8.98 40.33
N LEU A 33 -33.81 8.19 39.33
CA LEU A 33 -33.24 6.87 39.08
C LEU A 33 -31.81 7.02 38.56
N VAL A 34 -30.87 6.22 39.06
CA VAL A 34 -29.48 6.23 38.58
C VAL A 34 -29.36 5.24 37.42
N SER A 35 -29.12 5.75 36.22
CA SER A 35 -28.89 4.90 35.03
C SER A 35 -27.50 4.25 35.06
N LEU A 36 -27.30 3.26 34.17
CA LEU A 36 -25.99 2.66 33.95
C LEU A 36 -24.96 3.72 33.49
N THR A 37 -25.39 4.59 32.59
CA THR A 37 -24.59 5.71 32.06
C THR A 37 -24.17 6.68 33.17
N ASP A 38 -25.09 7.03 34.07
CA ASP A 38 -24.78 7.91 35.22
C ASP A 38 -23.72 7.28 36.13
N LEU A 39 -23.78 5.96 36.35
CA LEU A 39 -22.77 5.25 37.14
C LEU A 39 -21.40 5.28 36.46
N LEU A 40 -21.35 5.11 35.14
CA LEU A 40 -20.09 5.16 34.39
C LEU A 40 -19.49 6.57 34.36
N VAL A 41 -20.32 7.61 34.24
CA VAL A 41 -19.87 9.00 34.40
C VAL A 41 -19.33 9.24 35.81
N LEU A 42 -19.93 8.67 36.85
CA LEU A 42 -19.38 8.74 38.21
C LEU A 42 -18.04 7.99 38.33
N PHE A 43 -17.87 6.88 37.63
CA PHE A 43 -16.59 6.17 37.55
C PHE A 43 -15.52 7.03 36.87
N THR A 44 -15.80 7.65 35.73
CA THR A 44 -14.83 8.54 35.08
C THR A 44 -14.50 9.75 35.96
N GLN A 45 -15.50 10.30 36.68
CA GLN A 45 -15.32 11.36 37.66
C GLN A 45 -14.41 10.97 38.83
N LEU A 46 -14.52 9.73 39.31
CA LEU A 46 -13.65 9.21 40.37
C LEU A 46 -12.18 9.13 39.96
N ILE A 47 -11.88 8.97 38.66
CA ILE A 47 -10.48 8.93 38.19
C ILE A 47 -9.80 10.28 38.41
N TYR A 48 -10.47 11.40 38.11
CA TYR A 48 -9.85 12.72 38.15
C TYR A 48 -10.11 13.52 39.43
N TYR A 49 -11.18 13.22 40.19
CA TYR A 49 -11.41 13.85 41.51
C TYR A 49 -10.78 13.08 42.68
N SER A 50 -10.17 11.91 42.45
CA SER A 50 -9.49 11.17 43.51
C SER A 50 -8.27 11.97 43.99
N PRO A 51 -8.14 12.25 45.30
CA PRO A 51 -6.95 12.92 45.82
C PRO A 51 -5.72 12.04 45.56
N SER A 52 -4.69 12.63 44.93
CA SER A 52 -3.35 12.05 44.82
C SER A 52 -2.87 11.73 46.22
N CYS A 53 -2.71 10.45 46.57
CA CYS A 53 -2.20 10.08 47.88
C CYS A 53 -0.79 10.70 48.03
N PRO A 54 -0.49 11.48 49.09
CA PRO A 54 0.84 12.06 49.24
C PRO A 54 1.86 10.92 49.35
N LYS A 55 3.02 11.09 48.69
CA LYS A 55 4.16 10.16 48.69
C LYS A 55 4.47 9.70 50.12
N MET A 56 3.91 8.58 50.55
CA MET A 56 4.34 7.88 51.75
C MET A 56 5.46 6.95 51.31
N THR A 57 6.67 7.30 51.71
CA THR A 57 7.85 6.44 51.66
C THR A 57 7.58 5.13 52.41
N SER A 58 7.17 4.07 51.71
CA SER A 58 7.75 2.72 51.81
C SER A 58 6.91 1.65 51.10
N ALA A 59 7.63 0.69 50.52
CA ALA A 59 7.24 -0.66 50.10
C ALA A 59 6.37 -0.82 48.83
N ALA A 60 6.98 -1.48 47.83
CA ALA A 60 6.53 -1.82 46.49
C ALA A 60 5.26 -2.73 46.37
N HIS A 61 4.38 -2.76 47.37
CA HIS A 61 3.21 -3.65 47.40
C HIS A 61 1.87 -2.97 47.75
N LEU A 62 1.81 -1.65 47.96
CA LEU A 62 0.57 -0.95 48.36
C LEU A 62 -0.13 -0.09 47.28
N ASP A 63 0.43 0.05 46.07
CA ASP A 63 -0.17 0.87 44.98
C ASP A 63 -1.46 0.27 44.38
N ASN A 64 -1.83 -0.97 44.74
CA ASN A 64 -2.93 -1.71 44.11
C ASN A 64 -4.35 -1.34 44.59
N TYR A 65 -4.52 -0.37 45.49
CA TYR A 65 -5.83 -0.10 46.12
C TYR A 65 -6.33 1.35 46.00
N SER A 66 -5.75 2.17 45.12
CA SER A 66 -6.30 3.52 44.88
C SER A 66 -7.64 3.43 44.14
N PRO A 67 -8.68 4.21 44.53
CA PRO A 67 -9.96 4.23 43.84
C PRO A 67 -9.85 4.48 42.33
N ALA A 68 -8.98 5.42 41.93
CA ALA A 68 -8.73 5.74 40.52
C ALA A 68 -8.13 4.56 39.74
N SER A 69 -7.13 3.86 40.30
CA SER A 69 -6.52 2.68 39.65
C SER A 69 -7.53 1.54 39.52
N MET A 70 -8.34 1.30 40.54
CA MET A 70 -9.38 0.26 40.51
C MET A 70 -10.48 0.56 39.50
N VAL A 71 -10.98 1.79 39.45
CA VAL A 71 -11.98 2.18 38.45
C VAL A 71 -11.39 2.06 37.05
N THR A 72 -10.14 2.47 36.86
CA THR A 72 -9.44 2.31 35.58
C THR A 72 -9.41 0.85 35.17
N GLU A 73 -9.06 -0.06 36.08
CA GLU A 73 -9.05 -1.49 35.80
C GLU A 73 -10.44 -2.05 35.46
N VAL A 74 -11.48 -1.60 36.15
CA VAL A 74 -12.87 -1.95 35.81
C VAL A 74 -13.21 -1.48 34.39
N LEU A 75 -12.91 -0.23 34.05
CA LEU A 75 -13.19 0.31 32.71
C LEU A 75 -12.36 -0.38 31.62
N ARG A 76 -11.11 -0.79 31.92
CA ARG A 76 -10.29 -1.62 31.02
C ARG A 76 -10.94 -2.96 30.73
N ILE A 77 -11.38 -3.67 31.77
CA ILE A 77 -12.05 -4.96 31.62
C ILE A 77 -13.33 -4.82 30.78
N LEU A 78 -14.07 -3.72 30.97
CA LEU A 78 -15.25 -3.42 30.16
C LEU A 78 -14.88 -3.13 28.69
N CYS A 79 -13.75 -2.46 28.42
CA CYS A 79 -13.24 -2.25 27.05
C CYS A 79 -12.87 -3.57 26.36
N ASP A 80 -12.27 -4.51 27.10
CA ASP A 80 -11.73 -5.75 26.53
C ASP A 80 -12.83 -6.75 26.10
N GLN A 81 -14.08 -6.52 26.52
CA GLN A 81 -15.24 -7.33 26.15
C GLN A 81 -16.19 -6.55 25.24
N LYS A 82 -16.32 -6.98 23.98
CA LYS A 82 -17.09 -6.27 22.93
C LYS A 82 -18.52 -5.91 23.37
N GLU A 83 -19.27 -6.89 23.90
CA GLU A 83 -20.66 -6.68 24.34
C GLU A 83 -20.77 -5.66 25.48
N CYS A 84 -19.82 -5.68 26.41
CA CYS A 84 -19.76 -4.75 27.54
C CYS A 84 -19.40 -3.34 27.08
N ALA A 85 -18.41 -3.22 26.19
CA ALA A 85 -17.97 -1.92 25.68
C ALA A 85 -19.08 -1.19 24.92
N VAL A 86 -19.86 -1.91 24.11
CA VAL A 86 -20.98 -1.34 23.34
C VAL A 86 -22.09 -0.83 24.27
N GLU A 87 -22.51 -1.61 25.28
CA GLU A 87 -23.62 -1.21 26.16
C GLU A 87 -23.20 -0.17 27.23
N CYS A 88 -21.93 -0.15 27.62
CA CYS A 88 -21.44 0.73 28.70
C CYS A 88 -20.70 1.96 28.17
N LEU A 89 -19.65 1.76 27.36
CA LEU A 89 -18.61 2.76 27.11
C LEU A 89 -18.82 3.52 25.81
N TYR A 90 -19.41 2.89 24.79
CA TYR A 90 -19.65 3.52 23.48
C TYR A 90 -20.91 4.39 23.51
N ASN A 91 -20.92 5.36 24.42
CA ASN A 91 -21.96 6.36 24.60
C ASN A 91 -21.31 7.76 24.67
N ASN A 92 -21.88 8.73 23.94
CA ASN A 92 -21.36 10.10 23.86
C ASN A 92 -21.17 10.72 25.25
N THR A 93 -22.10 10.51 26.18
CA THR A 93 -22.02 11.11 27.53
C THR A 93 -20.84 10.58 28.35
N VAL A 94 -20.48 9.30 28.17
CA VAL A 94 -19.32 8.69 28.83
C VAL A 94 -18.02 9.19 28.20
N ILE A 95 -17.99 9.33 26.86
CA ILE A 95 -16.85 9.91 26.14
C ILE A 95 -16.66 11.38 26.53
N GLU A 96 -17.71 12.19 26.56
CA GLU A 96 -17.66 13.58 27.03
C GLU A 96 -17.13 13.67 28.47
N ALA A 97 -17.56 12.76 29.35
CA ALA A 97 -17.06 12.72 30.73
C ALA A 97 -15.56 12.36 30.81
N LEU A 98 -15.06 11.50 29.92
CA LEU A 98 -13.62 11.19 29.79
C LEU A 98 -12.83 12.37 29.22
N LEU A 99 -13.40 13.15 28.30
CA LEU A 99 -12.76 14.29 27.64
C LEU A 99 -12.84 15.58 28.48
N GLN A 100 -13.74 15.67 29.45
CA GLN A 100 -13.95 16.87 30.25
C GLN A 100 -12.68 17.41 30.93
N PRO A 101 -11.79 16.58 31.52
CA PRO A 101 -10.53 17.07 32.09
C PRO A 101 -9.62 17.72 31.05
N ILE A 102 -9.60 17.21 29.83
CA ILE A 102 -8.83 17.75 28.70
C ILE A 102 -9.38 19.12 28.31
N HIS A 103 -10.70 19.24 28.19
CA HIS A 103 -11.36 20.52 27.91
C HIS A 103 -11.04 21.59 28.95
N ASN A 104 -11.06 21.23 30.23
CA ASN A 104 -10.76 22.17 31.31
C ASN A 104 -9.32 22.67 31.24
N LEU A 105 -8.35 21.78 30.98
CA LEU A 105 -6.94 22.13 30.79
C LEU A 105 -6.71 23.00 29.56
N MET A 106 -7.43 22.74 28.46
CA MET A 106 -7.32 23.54 27.24
C MET A 106 -7.89 24.96 27.39
N LYS A 107 -8.96 25.14 28.18
CA LYS A 107 -9.61 26.45 28.41
C LYS A 107 -8.87 27.36 29.41
N GLY A 108 -7.87 26.84 30.13
CA GLY A 108 -7.04 27.64 31.05
C GLY A 108 -7.79 28.26 32.22
N THR A 109 -8.96 27.74 32.58
CA THR A 109 -9.77 28.28 33.67
C THR A 109 -9.12 27.98 35.03
N LYS A 110 -8.65 29.03 35.72
CA LYS A 110 -8.06 29.02 37.08
C LYS A 110 -8.96 28.42 38.18
N THR A 111 -10.19 28.01 37.85
CA THR A 111 -11.20 27.47 38.76
C THR A 111 -11.42 25.96 38.61
N ALA A 112 -10.75 25.29 37.67
CA ALA A 112 -10.82 23.84 37.55
C ALA A 112 -9.85 23.19 38.55
N PRO A 113 -10.27 22.15 39.31
CA PRO A 113 -9.36 21.43 40.20
C PRO A 113 -8.21 20.82 39.41
N ASP A 114 -6.99 20.95 39.94
CA ASP A 114 -5.75 20.45 39.32
C ASP A 114 -5.89 18.94 39.03
N CYS A 115 -6.10 18.60 37.76
CA CYS A 115 -6.13 17.20 37.32
C CYS A 115 -4.73 16.61 37.45
N SER A 116 -4.58 15.50 38.17
CA SER A 116 -3.28 14.85 38.34
C SER A 116 -2.79 14.22 37.03
N GLU A 117 -1.47 14.21 36.83
CA GLU A 117 -0.84 13.57 35.67
C GLU A 117 -1.16 12.07 35.59
N THR A 118 -1.31 11.40 36.74
CA THR A 118 -1.71 10.00 36.81
C THR A 118 -3.15 9.78 36.36
N ALA A 119 -4.08 10.69 36.69
CA ALA A 119 -5.45 10.64 36.19
C ALA A 119 -5.49 10.82 34.66
N LEU A 120 -4.68 11.72 34.12
CA LEU A 120 -4.54 11.91 32.66
C LEU A 120 -4.01 10.66 31.96
N ILE A 121 -3.02 9.97 32.54
CA ILE A 121 -2.51 8.71 32.00
C ILE A 121 -3.60 7.62 32.01
N HIS A 122 -4.37 7.51 33.09
CA HIS A 122 -5.49 6.56 33.16
C HIS A 122 -6.58 6.83 32.13
N ILE A 123 -6.95 8.10 31.94
CA ILE A 123 -7.92 8.54 30.92
C ILE A 123 -7.41 8.20 29.53
N ALA A 124 -6.14 8.54 29.23
CA ALA A 124 -5.53 8.26 27.94
C ALA A 124 -5.50 6.75 27.65
N ASP A 125 -5.19 5.92 28.64
CA ASP A 125 -5.19 4.46 28.46
C ASP A 125 -6.59 3.89 28.16
N ILE A 126 -7.65 4.40 28.81
CA ILE A 126 -9.03 4.03 28.49
C ILE A 126 -9.40 4.50 27.06
N LEU A 127 -9.08 5.74 26.71
CA LEU A 127 -9.35 6.29 25.38
C LEU A 127 -8.58 5.52 24.29
N ALA A 128 -7.35 5.10 24.53
CA ALA A 128 -6.57 4.29 23.60
C ALA A 128 -7.23 2.93 23.36
N ARG A 129 -7.80 2.30 24.39
CA ARG A 129 -8.55 1.04 24.23
C ARG A 129 -9.83 1.24 23.45
N ILE A 130 -10.58 2.31 23.72
CA ILE A 130 -11.78 2.68 22.95
C ILE A 130 -11.43 2.90 21.47
N ALA A 131 -10.36 3.66 21.19
CA ALA A 131 -9.90 3.95 19.84
C ALA A 131 -9.32 2.73 19.10
N SER A 132 -8.94 1.67 19.80
CA SER A 132 -8.38 0.44 19.20
C SER A 132 -9.44 -0.49 18.59
N VAL A 133 -10.71 -0.26 18.89
CA VAL A 133 -11.86 -1.06 18.41
C VAL A 133 -12.67 -0.19 17.45
N ASP A 134 -13.16 -0.79 16.36
CA ASP A 134 -13.83 -0.06 15.28
C ASP A 134 -15.04 0.75 15.76
N GLU A 135 -15.95 0.15 16.54
CA GLU A 135 -17.14 0.86 17.03
C GLU A 135 -16.78 2.06 17.94
N GLY A 136 -15.74 1.91 18.78
CA GLY A 136 -15.26 2.98 19.65
C GLY A 136 -14.51 4.07 18.90
N LEU A 137 -13.71 3.72 17.90
CA LEU A 137 -13.04 4.67 17.01
C LEU A 137 -14.06 5.50 16.24
N THR A 138 -15.06 4.84 15.64
CA THR A 138 -16.15 5.50 14.92
C THR A 138 -16.87 6.53 15.80
N LEU A 139 -17.15 6.19 17.06
CA LEU A 139 -17.73 7.13 18.03
C LEU A 139 -16.83 8.34 18.30
N LEU A 140 -15.51 8.13 18.42
CA LEU A 140 -14.56 9.23 18.62
C LEU A 140 -14.45 10.15 17.39
N LEU A 141 -14.60 9.61 16.18
CA LEU A 141 -14.52 10.35 14.93
C LEU A 141 -15.79 11.15 14.65
N TYR A 142 -16.97 10.54 14.79
CA TYR A 142 -18.25 11.09 14.32
C TYR A 142 -19.29 11.36 15.43
N GLY A 143 -19.11 10.79 16.63
CA GLY A 143 -20.16 10.78 17.66
C GLY A 143 -21.32 9.82 17.35
N GLU A 144 -22.36 9.81 18.19
CA GLU A 144 -23.55 8.94 18.00
C GLU A 144 -24.38 9.27 16.73
N ASN A 145 -24.23 10.45 16.12
CA ASN A 145 -25.00 10.88 14.96
C ASN A 145 -24.14 10.95 13.69
N MET A 146 -24.18 9.89 12.89
CA MET A 146 -23.49 9.81 11.58
C MET A 146 -23.91 10.89 10.55
N ASN A 147 -25.06 11.55 10.75
CA ASN A 147 -25.76 12.32 9.71
C ASN A 147 -25.93 13.83 9.99
N SER A 148 -25.33 14.41 11.05
CA SER A 148 -25.51 15.86 11.30
C SER A 148 -24.45 16.70 10.60
N SER A 149 -24.81 17.25 9.44
CA SER A 149 -24.05 18.22 8.63
C SER A 149 -24.06 19.65 9.21
N GLU A 150 -24.16 19.83 10.53
CA GLU A 150 -24.21 21.15 11.16
C GLU A 150 -23.11 21.28 12.21
N GLU A 151 -22.35 22.38 12.11
CA GLU A 151 -21.33 22.86 13.03
C GLU A 151 -21.71 22.66 14.50
N LYS A 152 -21.30 21.54 15.11
CA LYS A 152 -21.48 21.25 16.52
C LYS A 152 -20.18 20.64 17.01
N SER A 153 -19.50 21.36 17.92
CA SER A 153 -18.36 20.96 18.78
C SER A 153 -17.32 19.99 18.21
N PRO A 154 -16.00 20.27 18.30
CA PRO A 154 -14.98 19.33 17.84
C PRO A 154 -15.21 17.94 18.45
N THR A 155 -15.26 16.89 17.62
CA THR A 155 -15.48 15.51 18.08
C THR A 155 -14.31 15.04 18.97
N GLY A 156 -14.47 13.89 19.63
CA GLY A 156 -13.49 13.38 20.57
C GLY A 156 -12.08 13.29 19.99
N ALA A 157 -11.97 12.81 18.74
CA ALA A 157 -10.69 12.71 18.03
C ALA A 157 -10.01 14.09 17.84
N HIS A 158 -10.77 15.12 17.47
CA HIS A 158 -10.27 16.49 17.29
C HIS A 158 -9.74 17.08 18.61
N ILE A 159 -10.45 16.86 19.72
CA ILE A 159 -10.07 17.33 21.05
C ILE A 159 -8.76 16.66 21.50
N ILE A 160 -8.69 15.33 21.37
CA ILE A 160 -7.51 14.55 21.73
C ILE A 160 -6.31 15.01 20.91
N ALA A 161 -6.45 15.16 19.59
CA ALA A 161 -5.35 15.57 18.72
C ALA A 161 -4.87 16.99 18.98
N GLN A 162 -5.79 17.93 19.23
CA GLN A 162 -5.43 19.30 19.59
C GLN A 162 -4.65 19.35 20.92
N PHE A 163 -5.08 18.56 21.90
CA PHE A 163 -4.39 18.45 23.19
C PHE A 163 -3.01 17.80 23.04
N SER A 164 -2.90 16.69 22.31
CA SER A 164 -1.63 16.02 22.04
C SER A 164 -0.64 16.92 21.31
N LYS A 165 -1.10 17.69 20.32
CA LYS A 165 -0.27 18.69 19.64
C LYS A 165 0.24 19.75 20.60
N LYS A 166 -0.67 20.30 21.44
CA LYS A 166 -0.30 21.30 22.44
C LYS A 166 0.73 20.76 23.44
N LEU A 167 0.57 19.51 23.89
CA LEU A 167 1.53 18.83 24.76
C LEU A 167 2.93 18.67 24.12
N LEU A 168 3.00 18.53 22.80
CA LEU A 168 4.26 18.37 22.05
C LEU A 168 4.93 19.71 21.77
N ASP A 169 4.17 20.70 21.29
CA ASP A 169 4.68 21.98 20.77
C ASP A 169 4.84 23.05 21.86
N GLU A 170 3.96 23.06 22.88
CA GLU A 170 3.93 24.07 23.94
C GLU A 170 4.26 23.45 25.30
N ASP A 171 5.11 24.12 26.09
CA ASP A 171 5.25 23.79 27.51
C ASP A 171 4.00 24.31 28.23
N ILE A 172 3.05 23.42 28.51
CA ILE A 172 1.89 23.74 29.35
C ILE A 172 2.43 24.16 30.72
N SER A 173 2.23 25.42 31.12
CA SER A 173 2.77 26.01 32.34
C SER A 173 2.39 25.28 33.64
N ILE A 174 1.36 24.43 33.59
CA ILE A 174 0.91 23.59 34.71
C ILE A 174 1.86 22.41 34.95
N PHE A 175 2.56 21.93 33.92
CA PHE A 175 3.42 20.73 33.98
C PHE A 175 4.92 21.05 33.82
N SER A 176 5.30 22.34 33.79
CA SER A 176 6.69 22.75 33.62
C SER A 176 7.56 22.23 34.77
N GLY A 177 8.50 21.33 34.45
CA GLY A 177 9.44 20.73 35.41
C GLY A 177 9.01 19.39 36.01
N SER A 178 7.90 18.79 35.56
CA SER A 178 7.46 17.46 36.04
C SER A 178 8.21 16.29 35.37
N GLU A 179 8.65 15.31 36.16
CA GLU A 179 9.23 14.05 35.69
C GLU A 179 8.22 13.16 34.94
N MET A 180 6.92 13.32 35.19
CA MET A 180 5.85 12.49 34.58
C MET A 180 5.35 13.04 33.24
N LEU A 181 5.73 14.27 32.88
CA LEU A 181 5.29 14.91 31.64
C LEU A 181 5.59 14.07 30.38
N PRO A 182 6.77 13.44 30.19
CA PRO A 182 7.02 12.56 29.05
C PRO A 182 6.05 11.36 29.00
N VAL A 183 5.67 10.82 30.15
CA VAL A 183 4.71 9.70 30.25
C VAL A 183 3.31 10.15 29.86
N VAL A 184 2.88 11.35 30.26
CA VAL A 184 1.61 11.95 29.83
C VAL A 184 1.61 12.21 28.33
N LYS A 185 2.70 12.77 27.77
CA LYS A 185 2.88 12.97 26.32
C LYS A 185 2.72 11.63 25.59
N GLY A 186 3.47 10.61 25.99
CA GLY A 186 3.41 9.28 25.40
C GLY A 186 2.03 8.62 25.48
N ALA A 187 1.32 8.79 26.60
CA ALA A 187 -0.02 8.22 26.76
C ALA A 187 -1.01 8.81 25.74
N PHE A 188 -1.01 10.14 25.56
CA PHE A 188 -1.91 10.81 24.62
C PHE A 188 -1.51 10.62 23.15
N ILE A 189 -0.21 10.58 22.84
CA ILE A 189 0.25 10.21 21.49
C ILE A 189 -0.16 8.77 21.17
N SER A 190 -0.08 7.85 22.14
CA SER A 190 -0.56 6.48 21.95
C SER A 190 -2.07 6.42 21.66
N VAL A 191 -2.89 7.34 22.18
CA VAL A 191 -4.31 7.46 21.76
C VAL A 191 -4.40 7.91 20.31
N CYS A 192 -3.71 8.99 19.95
CA CYS A 192 -3.66 9.48 18.57
C CYS A 192 -3.20 8.40 17.60
N ARG A 193 -2.24 7.56 18.00
CA ARG A 193 -1.72 6.43 17.23
C ARG A 193 -2.78 5.40 16.87
N GLN A 194 -3.69 5.07 17.78
CA GLN A 194 -4.80 4.17 17.44
C GLN A 194 -5.72 4.80 16.40
N ILE A 195 -5.86 6.13 16.40
CA ILE A 195 -6.70 6.88 15.45
C ILE A 195 -6.01 6.98 14.07
N TYR A 196 -4.82 7.59 14.00
CA TYR A 196 -4.11 7.79 12.72
C TYR A 196 -3.54 6.51 12.11
N GLY A 197 -3.48 5.41 12.86
CA GLY A 197 -3.16 4.09 12.33
C GLY A 197 -4.23 3.51 11.40
N THR A 198 -5.35 4.20 11.22
CA THR A 198 -6.42 3.85 10.26
C THR A 198 -6.54 4.91 9.16
N CYS A 199 -6.95 4.50 7.96
CA CYS A 199 -7.09 5.43 6.83
C CYS A 199 -8.10 6.56 7.10
N GLU A 200 -9.21 6.24 7.76
CA GLU A 200 -10.28 7.19 8.11
C GLU A 200 -9.83 8.14 9.24
N GLY A 201 -9.27 7.59 10.32
CA GLY A 201 -8.79 8.39 11.44
C GLY A 201 -7.62 9.30 11.05
N LEU A 202 -6.73 8.87 10.15
CA LEU A 202 -5.68 9.75 9.61
C LEU A 202 -6.29 10.96 8.91
N GLN A 203 -7.31 10.78 8.07
CA GLN A 203 -7.94 11.89 7.33
C GLN A 203 -8.51 12.96 8.26
N VAL A 204 -9.09 12.55 9.39
CA VAL A 204 -9.59 13.46 10.43
C VAL A 204 -8.45 14.21 11.13
N LEU A 205 -7.30 13.56 11.32
CA LEU A 205 -6.16 14.11 12.06
C LEU A 205 -5.15 14.92 11.21
N ILE A 206 -5.26 14.92 9.88
CA ILE A 206 -4.40 15.69 8.96
C ILE A 206 -4.21 17.16 9.40
N PRO A 207 -5.27 17.93 9.76
CA PRO A 207 -5.14 19.35 10.07
C PRO A 207 -4.22 19.68 11.25
N TYR A 208 -3.91 18.70 12.10
CA TYR A 208 -3.06 18.89 13.27
C TYR A 208 -1.56 18.72 12.97
N SER A 209 -1.18 18.12 11.83
CA SER A 209 0.21 17.84 11.48
C SER A 209 1.01 17.12 12.58
N LEU A 210 0.38 16.15 13.25
CA LEU A 210 1.01 15.43 14.39
C LEU A 210 2.37 14.80 14.03
N HIS A 211 2.53 14.31 12.80
CA HIS A 211 3.79 13.76 12.30
C HIS A 211 4.95 14.76 12.40
N GLU A 212 4.72 16.05 12.10
CA GLU A 212 5.75 17.08 12.22
C GLU A 212 6.11 17.38 13.69
N SER A 213 5.10 17.48 14.56
CA SER A 213 5.30 17.74 15.99
C SER A 213 6.03 16.59 16.68
N ILE A 214 5.66 15.34 16.37
CA ILE A 214 6.34 14.14 16.88
C ILE A 214 7.78 14.09 16.36
N ALA A 215 8.01 14.35 15.07
CA ALA A 215 9.36 14.37 14.51
C ALA A 215 10.26 15.47 15.10
N LYS A 216 9.70 16.66 15.37
CA LYS A 216 10.42 17.74 16.07
C LYS A 216 10.79 17.32 17.50
N ALA A 217 9.86 16.68 18.22
CA ALA A 217 10.12 16.16 19.55
C ALA A 217 11.21 15.06 19.52
N TRP A 218 11.13 14.14 18.57
CA TRP A 218 12.13 13.08 18.36
C TRP A 218 13.52 13.65 18.07
N LYS A 219 13.64 14.58 17.11
CA LYS A 219 14.93 15.26 16.81
C LYS A 219 15.52 15.95 18.04
N LYS A 220 14.68 16.58 18.87
CA LYS A 220 15.12 17.20 20.13
C LYS A 220 15.62 16.16 21.14
N THR A 221 14.93 15.02 21.27
CA THR A 221 15.31 13.94 22.19
C THR A 221 16.56 13.20 21.72
N SER A 222 16.67 12.89 20.44
CA SER A 222 17.83 12.20 19.85
C SER A 222 19.13 12.99 20.05
N LEU A 223 19.11 14.31 19.85
CA LEU A 223 20.25 15.20 20.16
C LEU A 223 20.67 15.19 21.65
N LEU A 224 19.75 14.87 22.56
CA LEU A 224 20.04 14.72 23.99
C LEU A 224 20.61 13.34 24.30
N SER A 225 20.11 12.30 23.61
CA SER A 225 20.58 10.91 23.68
C SER A 225 22.03 10.79 23.22
N GLU A 226 22.40 11.41 22.09
CA GLU A 226 23.77 11.41 21.53
C GLU A 226 24.81 12.12 22.42
N ARG A 227 24.39 13.07 23.27
CA ARG A 227 25.29 13.84 24.15
C ARG A 227 25.68 13.09 25.42
N ILE A 228 25.17 11.87 25.64
CA ILE A 228 25.48 11.06 26.82
C ILE A 228 26.79 10.29 26.55
N PRO A 229 27.91 10.61 27.23
CA PRO A 229 29.18 9.93 26.98
C PRO A 229 29.13 8.47 27.42
N THR A 230 29.87 7.59 26.73
CA THR A 230 30.14 6.21 27.18
C THR A 230 30.69 6.26 28.61
N PRO A 231 30.08 5.56 29.59
CA PRO A 231 30.49 5.70 30.99
C PRO A 231 31.92 5.20 31.17
N VAL A 232 32.80 6.11 31.60
CA VAL A 232 34.16 5.77 32.05
C VAL A 232 34.05 4.95 33.32
N LYS A 233 34.72 3.80 33.35
CA LYS A 233 34.75 2.80 34.41
C LYS A 233 35.47 3.30 35.68
N CYS A 234 35.07 4.44 36.25
CA CYS A 234 35.48 4.91 37.59
C CYS A 234 34.75 6.21 37.99
N SER A 235 33.53 6.13 38.53
CA SER A 235 32.99 7.14 39.46
C SER A 235 31.68 6.65 40.08
N ASP A 236 31.58 6.67 41.40
CA ASP A 236 30.48 6.09 42.20
C ASP A 236 29.22 6.98 42.29
N SER A 237 28.82 7.64 41.20
CA SER A 237 27.58 8.46 41.12
C SER A 237 26.54 7.89 40.14
N ILE A 238 26.31 6.57 40.16
CA ILE A 238 25.76 5.81 39.03
C ILE A 238 24.21 5.64 39.06
N SER A 239 23.49 5.89 40.16
CA SER A 239 22.06 5.51 40.22
C SER A 239 21.08 6.47 39.54
N SER A 240 21.26 7.80 39.62
CA SER A 240 20.32 8.75 39.02
C SER A 240 20.57 9.00 37.53
N VAL A 241 21.85 9.11 37.12
CA VAL A 241 22.25 9.36 35.72
C VAL A 241 21.93 8.15 34.82
N SER A 242 21.98 6.93 35.35
CA SER A 242 21.59 5.71 34.60
C SER A 242 20.08 5.62 34.39
N GLN A 243 19.26 6.15 35.29
CA GLN A 243 17.80 6.09 35.18
C GLN A 243 17.25 7.19 34.26
N GLU A 244 17.82 8.41 34.29
CA GLU A 244 17.48 9.47 33.33
C GLU A 244 17.86 9.12 31.89
N SER A 245 19.03 8.49 31.68
CA SER A 245 19.45 8.01 30.36
C SER A 245 18.55 6.88 29.84
N GLN A 246 18.16 5.93 30.69
CA GLN A 246 17.19 4.89 30.33
C GLN A 246 15.80 5.46 30.00
N ASN A 247 15.32 6.43 30.76
CA ASN A 247 14.03 7.09 30.49
C ASN A 247 14.06 7.89 29.18
N THR A 248 15.20 8.51 28.85
CA THR A 248 15.39 9.27 27.60
C THR A 248 15.39 8.35 26.39
N MET A 249 16.09 7.20 26.45
CA MET A 249 16.07 6.17 25.40
C MET A 249 14.68 5.57 25.22
N ALA A 250 13.98 5.23 26.31
CA ALA A 250 12.62 4.70 26.24
C ALA A 250 11.62 5.71 25.63
N TRP A 251 11.81 7.00 25.90
CA TRP A 251 11.03 8.06 25.27
C TRP A 251 11.33 8.21 23.77
N GLU A 252 12.59 8.14 23.38
CA GLU A 252 13.02 8.12 21.97
C GLU A 252 12.40 6.94 21.21
N GLU A 253 12.47 5.72 21.78
CA GLU A 253 11.86 4.52 21.20
C GLU A 253 10.33 4.66 21.04
N ASN A 254 9.64 5.27 22.01
CA ASN A 254 8.19 5.50 21.91
C ASN A 254 7.87 6.48 20.77
N LEU A 255 8.64 7.56 20.62
CA LEU A 255 8.45 8.52 19.53
C LEU A 255 8.71 7.90 18.15
N LEU A 256 9.73 7.04 18.03
CA LEU A 256 9.99 6.26 16.81
C LEU A 256 8.84 5.30 16.49
N ASP A 257 8.30 4.61 17.50
CA ASP A 257 7.12 3.74 17.33
C ASP A 257 5.90 4.55 16.86
N ASP A 258 5.68 5.73 17.45
CA ASP A 258 4.58 6.61 17.07
C ASP A 258 4.73 7.11 15.62
N LEU A 259 5.94 7.50 15.19
CA LEU A 259 6.23 7.84 13.79
C LEU A 259 6.04 6.65 12.85
N LEU A 260 6.56 5.47 13.21
CA LEU A 260 6.45 4.25 12.39
C LEU A 260 4.99 3.88 12.11
N ASN A 261 4.07 4.08 13.06
CA ASN A 261 2.65 3.75 12.87
C ASN A 261 1.95 4.61 11.81
N PHE A 262 2.52 5.74 11.37
CA PHE A 262 2.01 6.44 10.17
C PHE A 262 2.16 5.58 8.91
N ALA A 263 3.18 4.71 8.82
CA ALA A 263 3.34 3.78 7.71
C ALA A 263 2.24 2.71 7.62
N ALA A 264 1.30 2.66 8.58
CA ALA A 264 0.14 1.76 8.53
C ALA A 264 -0.82 2.09 7.38
N THR A 265 -0.72 3.28 6.77
CA THR A 265 -1.56 3.72 5.66
C THR A 265 -0.70 4.32 4.55
N PRO A 266 -1.12 4.26 3.27
CA PRO A 266 -0.35 4.83 2.16
C PRO A 266 -0.09 6.34 2.31
N LYS A 267 -1.09 7.12 2.74
CA LYS A 267 -0.94 8.57 2.97
C LYS A 267 -0.09 8.89 4.21
N GLY A 268 -0.18 8.06 5.25
CA GLY A 268 0.66 8.22 6.43
C GLY A 268 2.13 7.93 6.15
N LEU A 269 2.46 6.97 5.26
CA LEU A 269 3.83 6.73 4.83
C LEU A 269 4.46 7.96 4.15
N LEU A 270 3.68 8.69 3.35
CA LEU A 270 4.11 9.98 2.79
C LEU A 270 4.47 10.97 3.90
N PHE A 271 3.62 11.10 4.91
CA PHE A 271 3.91 11.99 6.05
C PHE A 271 5.15 11.56 6.82
N LEU A 272 5.34 10.25 7.04
CA LEU A 272 6.56 9.73 7.67
C LEU A 272 7.81 10.09 6.88
N GLN A 273 7.81 9.89 5.55
CA GLN A 273 8.98 10.20 4.72
C GLN A 273 9.31 11.70 4.71
N ARG A 274 8.30 12.58 4.71
CA ARG A 274 8.50 14.02 4.84
C ARG A 274 9.19 14.44 6.13
N THR A 275 9.11 13.63 7.20
CA THR A 275 9.82 13.94 8.45
C THR A 275 11.34 13.70 8.37
N GLY A 276 11.77 12.86 7.43
CA GLY A 276 13.14 12.38 7.29
C GLY A 276 13.52 11.24 8.25
N ALA A 277 12.60 10.72 9.08
CA ALA A 277 12.90 9.71 10.11
C ALA A 277 12.74 8.25 9.65
N ILE A 278 12.62 8.00 8.34
CA ILE A 278 12.27 6.67 7.81
C ILE A 278 13.33 5.62 8.12
N ASN A 279 14.62 5.96 8.03
CA ASN A 279 15.72 5.02 8.26
C ASN A 279 15.77 4.57 9.73
N GLU A 280 15.60 5.51 10.65
CA GLU A 280 15.60 5.29 12.08
C GLU A 280 14.36 4.50 12.50
N CYS A 281 13.19 4.80 11.94
CA CYS A 281 11.96 4.05 12.18
C CYS A 281 12.05 2.60 11.68
N VAL A 282 12.64 2.36 10.51
CA VAL A 282 12.81 1.01 9.94
C VAL A 282 13.86 0.22 10.71
N THR A 283 14.97 0.84 11.11
CA THR A 283 15.98 0.22 11.97
C THR A 283 15.38 -0.21 13.30
N PHE A 284 14.61 0.69 13.94
CA PHE A 284 13.86 0.40 15.15
C PHE A 284 12.85 -0.75 14.97
N MET A 285 12.12 -0.76 13.86
CA MET A 285 11.20 -1.86 13.52
C MET A 285 11.95 -3.20 13.42
N PHE A 286 13.10 -3.21 12.76
CA PHE A 286 13.93 -4.40 12.63
C PHE A 286 14.48 -4.89 13.97
N ASP A 287 14.95 -3.99 14.84
CA ASP A 287 15.42 -4.35 16.19
C ASP A 287 14.32 -5.01 17.04
N ARG A 288 13.08 -4.50 16.94
CA ARG A 288 11.92 -5.11 17.60
C ARG A 288 11.56 -6.46 16.99
N TYR A 289 11.62 -6.58 15.66
CA TYR A 289 11.37 -7.83 14.94
C TYR A 289 12.38 -8.92 15.34
N ALA A 290 13.68 -8.59 15.36
CA ALA A 290 14.76 -9.49 15.75
C ALA A 290 14.59 -9.98 17.20
N LYS A 291 14.14 -9.10 18.11
CA LYS A 291 13.85 -9.43 19.51
C LYS A 291 12.49 -10.15 19.70
N LYS A 292 11.71 -10.39 18.64
CA LYS A 292 10.34 -10.96 18.65
C LYS A 292 9.39 -10.21 19.61
N LEU A 293 9.56 -8.90 19.76
CA LEU A 293 8.74 -8.07 20.62
C LEU A 293 7.39 -7.77 19.96
N GLN A 294 6.32 -7.71 20.77
CA GLN A 294 4.99 -7.35 20.29
C GLN A 294 4.92 -5.87 19.88
N ILE A 295 4.18 -5.58 18.81
CA ILE A 295 4.06 -4.27 18.16
C ILE A 295 3.31 -3.27 19.04
N SER A 296 2.32 -3.76 19.78
CA SER A 296 1.62 -3.01 20.81
C SER A 296 1.03 -3.97 21.84
N ARG A 297 0.65 -3.44 23.02
CA ARG A 297 -0.04 -4.22 24.06
C ARG A 297 -1.35 -4.88 23.58
N HIS A 298 -1.91 -4.45 22.45
CA HIS A 298 -3.23 -4.84 21.96
C HIS A 298 -3.23 -5.51 20.56
N LYS A 299 -2.11 -5.50 19.81
CA LYS A 299 -1.97 -6.23 18.52
C LYS A 299 -0.83 -7.25 18.59
N LYS A 300 -1.19 -8.54 18.57
CA LYS A 300 -0.26 -9.70 18.66
C LYS A 300 0.47 -10.06 17.36
N PHE A 301 0.07 -9.48 16.23
CA PHE A 301 0.67 -9.72 14.90
C PHE A 301 0.84 -8.37 14.18
N GLY A 302 1.73 -8.28 13.18
CA GLY A 302 1.49 -7.31 12.10
C GLY A 302 2.52 -6.21 11.83
N TYR A 303 3.82 -6.52 11.80
CA TYR A 303 4.77 -5.67 11.08
C TYR A 303 4.74 -6.01 9.59
N GLY A 304 4.13 -7.13 9.18
CA GLY A 304 4.02 -7.53 7.77
C GLY A 304 3.43 -6.41 6.90
N VAL A 305 2.26 -5.90 7.26
CA VAL A 305 1.63 -4.77 6.54
C VAL A 305 2.53 -3.53 6.54
N LEU A 306 3.16 -3.17 7.66
CA LEU A 306 4.09 -2.04 7.73
C LEU A 306 5.30 -2.21 6.80
N VAL A 307 5.93 -3.39 6.83
CA VAL A 307 7.06 -3.75 5.94
C VAL A 307 6.62 -3.65 4.48
N THR A 308 5.42 -4.12 4.13
CA THR A 308 4.91 -4.04 2.74
C THR A 308 4.66 -2.62 2.28
N GLN A 309 4.11 -1.76 3.15
CA GLN A 309 3.90 -0.34 2.82
C GLN A 309 5.26 0.36 2.66
N VAL A 310 6.22 0.13 3.55
CA VAL A 310 7.58 0.69 3.47
C VAL A 310 8.27 0.22 2.18
N ALA A 311 8.23 -1.07 1.87
CA ALA A 311 8.82 -1.64 0.65
C ALA A 311 8.17 -1.13 -0.64
N SER A 312 6.93 -0.64 -0.59
CA SER A 312 6.23 -0.06 -1.76
C SER A 312 6.83 1.29 -2.23
N THR A 313 7.85 1.79 -1.55
CA THR A 313 8.51 3.07 -1.88
C THR A 313 10.02 2.89 -2.00
N ALA A 314 10.65 3.67 -2.89
CA ALA A 314 12.10 3.65 -3.11
C ALA A 314 12.90 3.92 -1.83
N ALA A 315 12.57 5.00 -1.10
CA ALA A 315 13.24 5.35 0.14
C ALA A 315 13.06 4.28 1.23
N GLY A 316 11.88 3.67 1.32
CA GLY A 316 11.62 2.59 2.27
C GLY A 316 12.36 1.29 1.93
N ALA A 317 12.53 0.96 0.65
CA ALA A 317 13.32 -0.19 0.21
C ALA A 317 14.79 -0.06 0.62
N ILE A 318 15.38 1.12 0.44
CA ILE A 318 16.75 1.41 0.88
C ILE A 318 16.86 1.35 2.41
N ALA A 319 15.88 1.90 3.14
CA ALA A 319 15.84 1.80 4.59
C ALA A 319 15.81 0.34 5.09
N LEU A 320 15.08 -0.54 4.41
CA LEU A 320 15.03 -1.98 4.72
C LEU A 320 16.34 -2.70 4.38
N GLN A 321 17.05 -2.27 3.34
CA GLN A 321 18.37 -2.79 3.00
C GLN A 321 19.41 -2.36 4.04
N SER A 322 19.47 -1.07 4.36
CA SER A 322 20.45 -0.49 5.27
C SER A 322 20.26 -0.96 6.72
N SER A 323 19.03 -1.27 7.13
CA SER A 323 18.76 -1.84 8.46
C SER A 323 19.21 -3.30 8.62
N GLY A 324 19.58 -4.00 7.54
CA GLY A 324 19.90 -5.43 7.56
C GLY A 324 18.68 -6.36 7.55
N PHE A 325 17.46 -5.84 7.35
CA PHE A 325 16.24 -6.65 7.27
C PHE A 325 16.30 -7.62 6.11
N ILE A 326 16.65 -7.13 4.91
CA ILE A 326 16.77 -7.93 3.68
C ILE A 326 17.82 -9.03 3.86
N ASN A 327 19.00 -8.68 4.39
CA ASN A 327 20.09 -9.63 4.62
C ASN A 327 19.65 -10.76 5.57
N THR A 328 18.95 -10.43 6.65
CA THR A 328 18.44 -11.43 7.61
C THR A 328 17.42 -12.37 6.97
N LEU A 329 16.48 -11.83 6.18
CA LEU A 329 15.49 -12.64 5.46
C LEU A 329 16.15 -13.58 4.45
N ILE A 330 17.14 -13.09 3.72
CA ILE A 330 17.91 -13.87 2.74
C ILE A 330 18.74 -14.95 3.43
N THR A 331 19.36 -14.64 4.57
CA THR A 331 20.10 -15.62 5.37
C THR A 331 19.17 -16.71 5.91
N GLU A 332 17.97 -16.36 6.39
CA GLU A 332 16.95 -17.33 6.83
C GLU A 332 16.47 -18.20 5.66
N LEU A 333 16.27 -17.60 4.47
CA LEU A 333 15.92 -18.33 3.25
C LEU A 333 17.02 -19.32 2.87
N TRP A 334 18.26 -18.83 2.75
CA TRP A 334 19.41 -19.63 2.35
C TRP A 334 19.64 -20.79 3.33
N ALA A 335 19.46 -20.54 4.63
CA ALA A 335 19.49 -21.60 5.61
C ALA A 335 18.41 -22.66 5.33
N ASN A 336 17.16 -22.28 5.11
CA ASN A 336 16.11 -23.26 4.84
C ASN A 336 16.28 -24.03 3.51
N LEU A 337 16.81 -23.38 2.46
CA LEU A 337 17.00 -23.99 1.13
C LEU A 337 18.28 -24.85 1.05
N GLU A 338 19.41 -24.35 1.53
CA GLU A 338 20.75 -24.90 1.27
C GLU A 338 21.42 -25.46 2.54
N CYS A 339 21.08 -24.95 3.74
CA CYS A 339 21.68 -25.39 5.00
C CYS A 339 20.64 -26.09 5.88
N GLY A 340 20.42 -27.39 5.66
CA GLY A 340 19.48 -28.17 6.48
C GLY A 340 19.59 -27.85 7.98
N ARG A 341 18.45 -27.56 8.64
CA ARG A 341 18.41 -27.14 10.07
C ARG A 341 19.26 -28.09 10.93
N ASP A 342 20.38 -27.58 11.45
CA ASP A 342 21.31 -28.14 12.44
C ASP A 342 21.45 -29.66 12.48
N ASP A 343 22.64 -30.21 12.15
CA ASP A 343 23.34 -31.39 12.73
C ASP A 343 22.56 -32.62 13.29
N VAL A 344 21.27 -32.78 12.99
CA VAL A 344 20.54 -34.02 13.19
C VAL A 344 20.97 -34.89 12.03
N ARG A 345 21.80 -35.91 12.30
CA ARG A 345 22.16 -36.95 11.33
C ARG A 345 20.93 -37.28 10.50
N ILE A 346 20.90 -36.78 9.27
CA ILE A 346 19.83 -37.03 8.32
C ILE A 346 19.99 -38.49 7.92
N THR A 347 19.35 -39.39 8.66
CA THR A 347 19.39 -40.84 8.40
C THR A 347 18.60 -41.22 7.14
N HIS A 348 17.76 -40.30 6.64
CA HIS A 348 17.04 -40.43 5.38
C HIS A 348 16.98 -39.08 4.66
N PRO A 349 17.31 -39.00 3.36
CA PRO A 349 17.07 -37.79 2.57
C PRO A 349 15.60 -37.39 2.70
N ARG A 350 15.33 -36.09 2.88
CA ARG A 350 13.96 -35.59 2.85
C ARG A 350 13.37 -35.93 1.48
N SER A 351 12.14 -36.45 1.46
CA SER A 351 11.41 -36.64 0.20
C SER A 351 11.38 -35.33 -0.56
N THR A 352 11.68 -35.38 -1.86
CA THR A 352 11.52 -34.23 -2.76
C THR A 352 10.11 -33.65 -2.56
N PRO A 353 9.96 -32.35 -2.25
CA PRO A 353 8.66 -31.72 -2.10
C PRO A 353 7.82 -31.98 -3.37
N VAL A 354 6.57 -32.37 -3.18
CA VAL A 354 5.60 -32.51 -4.28
C VAL A 354 5.09 -31.13 -4.71
N ASP A 355 5.16 -30.15 -3.81
CA ASP A 355 4.80 -28.76 -4.08
C ASP A 355 6.00 -27.96 -4.62
N PRO A 356 5.78 -27.04 -5.60
CA PRO A 356 6.84 -26.24 -6.20
C PRO A 356 7.54 -25.28 -5.22
N ILE A 357 6.96 -25.03 -4.04
CA ILE A 357 7.61 -24.30 -2.95
C ILE A 357 7.45 -25.12 -1.66
N ASP A 358 8.57 -25.52 -1.05
CA ASP A 358 8.54 -26.20 0.26
C ASP A 358 7.89 -25.28 1.31
N ARG A 359 6.98 -25.84 2.11
CA ARG A 359 6.34 -25.17 3.25
C ARG A 359 7.35 -24.57 4.22
N SER A 360 8.56 -25.15 4.31
CA SER A 360 9.66 -24.60 5.12
C SER A 360 10.13 -23.23 4.64
N CYS A 361 10.07 -22.96 3.33
CA CYS A 361 10.54 -21.75 2.66
C CYS A 361 9.41 -20.78 2.33
N GLN A 362 8.14 -21.20 2.42
CA GLN A 362 6.96 -20.38 2.08
C GLN A 362 6.94 -19.01 2.77
N LYS A 363 7.29 -18.94 4.07
CA LYS A 363 7.32 -17.65 4.78
C LYS A 363 8.38 -16.70 4.20
N SER A 364 9.58 -17.20 3.91
CA SER A 364 10.65 -16.41 3.32
C SER A 364 10.35 -16.02 1.88
N PHE A 365 9.71 -16.92 1.12
CA PHE A 365 9.21 -16.65 -0.23
C PHE A 365 8.22 -15.48 -0.23
N LEU A 366 7.16 -15.55 0.57
CA LEU A 366 6.18 -14.47 0.71
C LEU A 366 6.84 -13.19 1.25
N GLY A 367 7.81 -13.31 2.15
CA GLY A 367 8.63 -12.19 2.60
C GLY A 367 9.35 -11.47 1.46
N LEU A 368 9.99 -12.21 0.55
CA LEU A 368 10.66 -11.63 -0.62
C LEU A 368 9.65 -11.02 -1.61
N VAL A 369 8.53 -11.70 -1.90
CA VAL A 369 7.49 -11.15 -2.79
C VAL A 369 6.94 -9.83 -2.25
N ASN A 370 6.78 -9.71 -0.93
CA ASN A 370 6.37 -8.47 -0.27
C ASN A 370 7.40 -7.33 -0.40
N LEU A 371 8.69 -7.66 -0.37
CA LEU A 371 9.79 -6.69 -0.45
C LEU A 371 10.11 -6.22 -1.88
N LEU A 372 9.58 -6.88 -2.90
CA LEU A 372 9.96 -6.66 -4.30
C LEU A 372 8.83 -6.07 -5.19
N PRO A 373 8.09 -5.01 -4.78
CA PRO A 373 7.37 -4.19 -5.74
C PRO A 373 8.35 -3.38 -6.61
N TYR A 374 7.93 -2.92 -7.79
CA TYR A 374 8.81 -2.27 -8.76
C TYR A 374 9.70 -1.14 -8.20
N PRO A 375 9.21 -0.18 -7.38
CA PRO A 375 10.07 0.85 -6.80
C PRO A 375 11.23 0.28 -5.98
N ALA A 376 11.00 -0.81 -5.23
CA ALA A 376 12.06 -1.48 -4.49
C ALA A 376 13.01 -2.23 -5.41
N VAL A 377 12.49 -2.95 -6.41
CA VAL A 377 13.33 -3.69 -7.36
C VAL A 377 14.27 -2.73 -8.10
N TYR A 378 13.75 -1.58 -8.57
CA TYR A 378 14.57 -0.61 -9.27
C TYR A 378 15.68 -0.02 -8.39
N GLU A 379 15.43 0.27 -7.11
CA GLU A 379 16.50 0.75 -6.21
C GLU A 379 17.50 -0.36 -5.83
N LEU A 380 17.02 -1.58 -5.60
CA LEU A 380 17.85 -2.68 -5.09
C LEU A 380 18.66 -3.39 -6.19
N VAL A 381 18.20 -3.35 -7.44
CA VAL A 381 18.75 -4.12 -8.57
C VAL A 381 19.14 -3.22 -9.76
N GLY A 382 18.49 -2.05 -9.91
CA GLY A 382 18.69 -1.18 -11.05
C GLY A 382 20.14 -0.73 -11.21
N ASN A 383 20.65 -0.83 -12.44
CA ASN A 383 22.02 -0.50 -12.83
C ASN A 383 23.13 -1.27 -12.10
N GLN A 384 22.82 -2.39 -11.46
CA GLN A 384 23.82 -3.27 -10.84
C GLN A 384 24.12 -4.48 -11.72
N ASP A 385 25.40 -4.81 -11.87
CA ASP A 385 25.85 -5.98 -12.61
C ASP A 385 25.74 -7.25 -11.75
N LEU A 386 25.53 -8.39 -12.41
CA LEU A 386 25.54 -9.69 -11.73
C LEU A 386 26.96 -10.03 -11.27
N PRO A 387 27.13 -10.52 -10.02
CA PRO A 387 28.44 -10.91 -9.50
C PRO A 387 29.18 -11.93 -10.36
N ASN A 388 28.49 -12.94 -10.94
CA ASN A 388 29.02 -13.92 -11.89
C ASN A 388 30.47 -14.38 -11.57
N LYS A 389 30.69 -14.86 -10.33
CA LYS A 389 32.04 -15.23 -9.87
C LYS A 389 32.51 -16.50 -10.58
N ALA A 390 33.82 -16.58 -10.83
CA ALA A 390 34.44 -17.76 -11.43
C ALA A 390 34.34 -19.01 -10.52
N GLU A 391 34.38 -18.79 -9.20
CA GLU A 391 34.21 -19.83 -8.18
C GLU A 391 33.38 -19.27 -7.01
N TYR A 392 32.54 -20.12 -6.43
CA TYR A 392 31.74 -19.80 -5.25
C TYR A 392 32.14 -20.75 -4.11
N SER A 393 32.36 -20.19 -2.92
CA SER A 393 32.66 -21.02 -1.75
C SER A 393 31.38 -21.67 -1.21
N LEU A 394 31.47 -22.93 -0.77
CA LEU A 394 30.34 -23.62 -0.13
C LEU A 394 29.85 -22.95 1.17
N ARG A 395 30.65 -22.04 1.75
CA ARG A 395 30.30 -21.25 2.95
C ARG A 395 29.76 -19.86 2.61
N GLU A 396 29.75 -19.50 1.34
CA GLU A 396 29.29 -18.19 0.89
C GLU A 396 27.75 -18.15 0.92
N VAL A 397 27.21 -17.21 1.68
CA VAL A 397 25.76 -16.99 1.82
C VAL A 397 25.39 -15.70 1.08
N PRO A 398 24.33 -15.69 0.25
CA PRO A 398 23.77 -14.47 -0.32
C PRO A 398 23.43 -13.44 0.76
N THR A 399 23.71 -12.17 0.49
CA THR A 399 23.47 -11.07 1.45
C THR A 399 22.47 -10.05 0.93
N CYS A 400 22.27 -10.00 -0.39
CA CYS A 400 21.38 -9.05 -1.05
C CYS A 400 20.52 -9.70 -2.14
N VAL A 401 19.53 -8.95 -2.66
CA VAL A 401 18.59 -9.44 -3.67
C VAL A 401 19.31 -9.84 -4.97
N ILE A 402 20.37 -9.14 -5.35
CA ILE A 402 21.15 -9.47 -6.56
C ILE A 402 21.86 -10.81 -6.41
N ASP A 403 22.37 -11.14 -5.23
CA ASP A 403 22.97 -12.46 -4.97
C ASP A 403 21.94 -13.58 -5.17
N ILE A 404 20.67 -13.34 -4.82
CA ILE A 404 19.57 -14.28 -5.06
C ILE A 404 19.26 -14.40 -6.55
N ILE A 405 19.22 -13.29 -7.29
CA ILE A 405 19.04 -13.31 -8.75
C ILE A 405 20.19 -14.10 -9.41
N ASP A 406 21.44 -13.84 -9.00
CA ASP A 406 22.64 -14.46 -9.54
C ASP A 406 22.74 -15.96 -9.23
N ARG A 407 22.37 -16.38 -8.01
CA ARG A 407 22.59 -17.75 -7.54
C ARG A 407 21.35 -18.65 -7.59
N LEU A 408 20.14 -18.12 -7.70
CA LEU A 408 18.91 -18.94 -7.77
C LEU A 408 18.18 -18.82 -9.11
N ILE A 409 18.23 -17.65 -9.75
CA ILE A 409 17.46 -17.37 -10.98
C ILE A 409 18.35 -17.54 -12.23
N ILE A 410 19.49 -16.84 -12.27
CA ILE A 410 20.38 -16.77 -13.44
C ILE A 410 21.53 -17.76 -13.27
N LEU A 411 21.23 -19.04 -13.45
CA LEU A 411 22.20 -20.14 -13.37
C LEU A 411 22.86 -20.42 -14.73
N ASN A 412 23.70 -19.49 -15.18
CA ASN A 412 24.35 -19.50 -16.50
C ASN A 412 25.78 -20.07 -16.50
N SER A 413 26.26 -20.66 -15.40
CA SER A 413 27.60 -21.22 -15.32
C SER A 413 27.66 -22.49 -14.45
N GLU A 414 28.55 -23.42 -14.80
CA GLU A 414 28.78 -24.63 -14.00
C GLU A 414 29.20 -24.31 -12.57
N ALA A 415 29.94 -23.22 -12.37
CA ALA A 415 30.39 -22.79 -11.04
C ALA A 415 29.20 -22.49 -10.11
N LYS A 416 28.16 -21.82 -10.63
CA LYS A 416 26.94 -21.53 -9.88
C LYS A 416 26.16 -22.80 -9.57
N ILE A 417 25.97 -23.66 -10.57
CA ILE A 417 25.25 -24.94 -10.44
C ILE A 417 25.92 -25.81 -9.37
N ARG A 418 27.25 -25.97 -9.43
CA ARG A 418 28.03 -26.76 -8.47
C ARG A 418 28.10 -26.13 -7.07
N SER A 419 27.73 -24.85 -6.93
CA SER A 419 27.71 -24.17 -5.63
C SER A 419 26.47 -24.48 -4.79
N LEU A 420 25.42 -25.06 -5.39
CA LEU A 420 24.15 -25.38 -4.74
C LEU A 420 24.14 -26.84 -4.30
N PHE A 421 23.79 -27.09 -3.04
CA PHE A 421 23.58 -28.45 -2.52
C PHE A 421 22.26 -29.03 -3.04
N ASN A 422 21.22 -28.20 -3.13
CA ASN A 422 19.88 -28.60 -3.59
C ASN A 422 19.51 -27.89 -4.90
N TYR A 423 20.33 -28.07 -5.95
CA TYR A 423 20.18 -27.39 -7.25
C TYR A 423 18.74 -27.33 -7.76
N GLU A 424 18.04 -28.47 -7.85
CA GLU A 424 16.68 -28.51 -8.40
C GLU A 424 15.71 -27.67 -7.56
N GLN A 425 15.70 -27.83 -6.24
CA GLN A 425 14.78 -27.10 -5.36
C GLN A 425 15.07 -25.60 -5.35
N SER A 426 16.34 -25.24 -5.30
CA SER A 426 16.79 -23.86 -5.24
C SER A 426 16.56 -23.12 -6.56
N HIS A 427 16.73 -23.81 -7.70
CA HIS A 427 16.42 -23.23 -8.99
C HIS A 427 14.91 -23.16 -9.25
N ILE A 428 14.11 -24.17 -8.87
CA ILE A 428 12.64 -24.09 -8.90
C ILE A 428 12.17 -22.89 -8.07
N PHE A 429 12.70 -22.70 -6.85
CA PHE A 429 12.40 -21.54 -6.02
C PHE A 429 12.71 -20.23 -6.75
N GLY A 430 13.88 -20.14 -7.38
CA GLY A 430 14.29 -18.97 -8.17
C GLY A 430 13.32 -18.67 -9.33
N LEU A 431 12.96 -19.70 -10.11
CA LEU A 431 12.01 -19.56 -11.22
C LEU A 431 10.60 -19.16 -10.73
N ARG A 432 10.15 -19.71 -9.60
CA ARG A 432 8.89 -19.30 -8.94
C ARG A 432 8.91 -17.85 -8.50
N LEU A 433 10.01 -17.39 -7.91
CA LEU A 433 10.16 -15.99 -7.51
C LEU A 433 10.17 -15.08 -8.74
N LEU A 434 10.91 -15.46 -9.80
CA LEU A 434 10.94 -14.74 -11.06
C LEU A 434 9.55 -14.62 -11.68
N SER A 435 8.78 -15.70 -11.74
CA SER A 435 7.40 -15.73 -12.24
C SER A 435 6.53 -14.65 -11.57
N VAL A 436 6.57 -14.57 -10.24
CA VAL A 436 5.76 -13.63 -9.46
C VAL A 436 6.26 -12.19 -9.62
N VAL A 437 7.57 -11.99 -9.58
CA VAL A 437 8.20 -10.65 -9.66
C VAL A 437 8.01 -10.04 -11.07
N CYS A 438 8.06 -10.86 -12.13
CA CYS A 438 7.77 -10.46 -13.52
C CYS A 438 6.29 -10.19 -13.81
N CYS A 439 5.38 -10.40 -12.86
CA CYS A 439 3.98 -9.98 -13.03
C CYS A 439 3.84 -8.45 -13.05
N ASP A 440 4.79 -7.72 -12.44
CA ASP A 440 4.97 -6.29 -12.67
C ASP A 440 5.75 -6.11 -13.97
N LEU A 441 5.11 -5.50 -14.97
CA LEU A 441 5.70 -5.38 -16.30
C LEU A 441 6.95 -4.49 -16.31
N ASN A 442 7.05 -3.49 -15.45
CA ASN A 442 8.25 -2.66 -15.40
C ASN A 442 9.44 -3.44 -14.82
N THR A 443 9.18 -4.28 -13.82
CA THR A 443 10.21 -5.19 -13.29
C THR A 443 10.66 -6.19 -14.35
N LEU A 444 9.72 -6.78 -15.10
CA LEU A 444 10.04 -7.66 -16.23
C LEU A 444 10.96 -6.96 -17.24
N LEU A 445 10.58 -5.76 -17.69
CA LEU A 445 11.37 -5.00 -18.65
C LEU A 445 12.75 -4.63 -18.12
N LEU A 446 12.87 -4.33 -16.82
CA LEU A 446 14.15 -4.02 -16.17
C LEU A 446 15.09 -5.24 -16.18
N LEU A 447 14.60 -6.39 -15.72
CA LEU A 447 15.38 -7.63 -15.68
C LEU A 447 15.77 -8.10 -17.08
N GLU A 448 14.87 -7.96 -18.06
CA GLU A 448 15.17 -8.28 -19.45
C GLU A 448 16.21 -7.32 -20.05
N ALA A 449 16.12 -6.02 -19.76
CA ALA A 449 17.06 -5.01 -20.24
C ALA A 449 18.48 -5.18 -19.66
N GLN A 450 18.59 -5.54 -18.39
CA GLN A 450 19.89 -5.67 -17.70
C GLN A 450 20.52 -7.05 -17.89
N TYR A 451 19.73 -8.11 -17.85
CA TYR A 451 20.25 -9.48 -17.72
C TYR A 451 19.81 -10.44 -18.82
N GLN A 452 18.98 -10.00 -19.78
CA GLN A 452 18.50 -10.84 -20.89
C GLN A 452 17.92 -12.18 -20.40
N VAL A 453 17.08 -12.11 -19.36
CA VAL A 453 16.54 -13.29 -18.66
C VAL A 453 15.88 -14.27 -19.62
N SER A 454 15.14 -13.77 -20.62
CA SER A 454 14.49 -14.63 -21.62
C SER A 454 15.50 -15.47 -22.42
N GLU A 455 16.63 -14.88 -22.84
CA GLU A 455 17.68 -15.57 -23.61
C GLU A 455 18.36 -16.64 -22.76
N ILE A 456 18.66 -16.34 -21.51
CA ILE A 456 19.28 -17.30 -20.57
C ILE A 456 18.37 -18.51 -20.35
N LEU A 457 17.08 -18.27 -20.13
CA LEU A 457 16.11 -19.35 -19.95
C LEU A 457 15.89 -20.17 -21.24
N LEU A 458 15.92 -19.53 -22.41
CA LEU A 458 15.82 -20.25 -23.69
C LEU A 458 17.03 -21.15 -23.93
N ASN A 459 18.25 -20.66 -23.65
CA ASN A 459 19.47 -21.46 -23.74
C ASN A 459 19.43 -22.66 -22.79
N ALA A 460 19.01 -22.46 -21.54
CA ALA A 460 18.83 -23.54 -20.57
C ALA A 460 17.74 -24.54 -21.00
N GLN A 461 16.74 -24.10 -21.77
CA GLN A 461 15.72 -24.98 -22.35
C GLN A 461 16.26 -25.75 -23.56
N GLU A 462 17.17 -25.16 -24.34
CA GLU A 462 17.87 -25.82 -25.44
C GLU A 462 18.79 -26.94 -24.96
N GLU A 463 19.49 -26.73 -23.84
CA GLU A 463 20.32 -27.75 -23.19
C GLU A 463 19.53 -29.00 -22.75
N ASN A 464 18.19 -28.89 -22.61
CA ASN A 464 17.30 -29.99 -22.24
C ASN A 464 16.73 -30.77 -23.45
N ILE A 465 17.27 -30.57 -24.67
CA ILE A 465 16.84 -31.29 -25.87
C ILE A 465 17.64 -32.59 -26.03
N LEU A 466 16.94 -33.70 -26.28
CA LEU A 466 17.56 -34.98 -26.63
C LEU A 466 18.07 -34.94 -28.08
N GLU A 467 19.32 -35.34 -28.30
CA GLU A 467 19.91 -35.51 -29.63
C GLU A 467 19.38 -36.80 -30.30
N THR A 468 18.07 -36.86 -30.59
CA THR A 468 17.47 -37.97 -31.35
C THR A 468 16.92 -37.46 -32.68
N SER A 469 17.54 -37.90 -33.79
CA SER A 469 17.19 -37.73 -35.22
C SER A 469 16.44 -36.46 -35.67
N GLU A 470 17.00 -35.77 -36.66
CA GLU A 470 16.71 -34.44 -37.25
C GLU A 470 15.25 -33.96 -37.49
N SER A 471 14.20 -34.73 -37.18
CA SER A 471 12.80 -34.36 -37.45
C SER A 471 11.92 -34.10 -36.21
N HIS A 472 12.28 -34.56 -35.02
CA HIS A 472 11.50 -34.32 -33.78
C HIS A 472 12.43 -33.89 -32.64
N ARG A 473 12.28 -32.64 -32.17
CA ARG A 473 12.96 -32.13 -30.98
C ARG A 473 12.22 -32.64 -29.75
N ASP A 474 12.73 -33.70 -29.13
CA ASP A 474 12.16 -34.23 -27.90
C ASP A 474 12.81 -33.54 -26.69
N PHE A 475 12.00 -32.86 -25.89
CA PHE A 475 12.45 -32.20 -24.66
C PHE A 475 12.44 -33.17 -23.48
N ILE A 476 13.44 -33.06 -22.61
CA ILE A 476 13.42 -33.71 -21.30
C ILE A 476 12.37 -32.99 -20.44
N ILE A 477 11.36 -33.73 -19.99
CA ILE A 477 10.25 -33.22 -19.18
C ILE A 477 10.51 -33.56 -17.71
N ASP A 478 10.78 -32.52 -16.94
CA ASP A 478 11.01 -32.52 -15.49
C ASP A 478 10.37 -31.28 -14.83
N GLY A 479 10.47 -31.15 -13.51
CA GLY A 479 9.90 -29.99 -12.80
C GLY A 479 10.52 -28.64 -13.21
N LEU A 480 11.81 -28.62 -13.58
CA LEU A 480 12.53 -27.40 -13.96
C LEU A 480 12.13 -26.92 -15.35
N SER A 481 12.09 -27.81 -16.33
CA SER A 481 11.67 -27.55 -17.71
C SER A 481 10.21 -27.10 -17.78
N VAL A 482 9.32 -27.68 -16.97
CA VAL A 482 7.91 -27.24 -16.87
C VAL A 482 7.80 -25.84 -16.27
N GLU A 483 8.48 -25.58 -15.15
CA GLU A 483 8.45 -24.26 -14.52
C GLU A 483 9.11 -23.19 -15.42
N ARG A 484 10.21 -23.53 -16.08
CA ARG A 484 10.89 -22.68 -17.05
C ARG A 484 10.00 -22.36 -18.25
N ASN A 485 9.30 -23.36 -18.81
CA ASN A 485 8.33 -23.15 -19.88
C ASN A 485 7.21 -22.21 -19.44
N HIS A 486 6.67 -22.38 -18.22
CA HIS A 486 5.67 -21.46 -17.67
C HIS A 486 6.18 -20.01 -17.60
N VAL A 487 7.37 -19.80 -17.06
CA VAL A 487 8.00 -18.47 -17.00
C VAL A 487 8.21 -17.90 -18.40
N LEU A 488 8.78 -18.67 -19.32
CA LEU A 488 9.06 -18.25 -20.69
C LEU A 488 7.80 -17.81 -21.44
N VAL A 489 6.67 -18.53 -21.29
CA VAL A 489 5.38 -18.11 -21.86
C VAL A 489 4.91 -16.82 -21.22
N ARG A 490 4.94 -16.73 -19.88
CA ARG A 490 4.44 -15.58 -19.11
C ARG A 490 5.18 -14.27 -19.43
N ILE A 491 6.50 -14.31 -19.57
CA ILE A 491 7.31 -13.11 -19.84
C ILE A 491 7.18 -12.63 -21.29
N ASN A 492 6.77 -13.51 -22.22
CA ASN A 492 6.72 -13.20 -23.65
C ASN A 492 5.33 -12.86 -24.18
N PHE A 493 4.28 -13.47 -23.64
CA PHE A 493 2.90 -13.18 -24.00
C PHE A 493 2.21 -12.34 -22.94
N ILE A 494 1.58 -11.27 -23.40
CA ILE A 494 0.68 -10.42 -22.62
C ILE A 494 -0.74 -10.68 -23.10
N GLY A 495 -1.66 -10.71 -22.16
CA GLY A 495 -3.08 -10.77 -22.45
C GLY A 495 -3.89 -11.01 -21.19
N GLY A 496 -5.17 -10.66 -21.27
CA GLY A 496 -6.17 -11.01 -20.28
C GLY A 496 -6.53 -12.51 -20.29
N PRO A 497 -7.49 -12.92 -19.44
CA PRO A 497 -7.87 -14.32 -19.29
C PRO A 497 -8.37 -14.98 -20.57
N MET A 498 -9.00 -14.23 -21.48
CA MET A 498 -9.52 -14.77 -22.75
C MET A 498 -8.53 -14.65 -23.91
N GLU A 499 -7.37 -14.05 -23.69
CA GLU A 499 -6.38 -13.72 -24.71
C GLU A 499 -5.12 -14.59 -24.61
N ARG A 500 -4.71 -14.91 -23.37
CA ARG A 500 -3.49 -15.65 -23.07
C ARG A 500 -3.78 -16.86 -22.20
N ILE A 501 -3.23 -18.00 -22.59
CA ILE A 501 -3.31 -19.26 -21.85
C ILE A 501 -1.92 -19.59 -21.32
N LEU A 502 -1.79 -19.67 -20.00
CA LEU A 502 -0.53 -20.07 -19.36
C LEU A 502 -0.50 -21.58 -19.17
N PRO A 503 0.61 -22.26 -19.48
CA PRO A 503 0.72 -23.68 -19.28
C PRO A 503 0.62 -24.05 -17.80
N PRO A 504 0.10 -25.26 -17.47
CA PRO A 504 0.10 -25.77 -16.12
C PRO A 504 1.54 -26.00 -15.63
N ARG A 505 1.70 -26.04 -14.31
CA ARG A 505 2.99 -26.27 -13.64
C ARG A 505 3.13 -27.67 -13.05
N VAL A 506 2.09 -28.48 -13.18
CA VAL A 506 1.99 -29.81 -12.59
C VAL A 506 2.05 -30.84 -13.72
N LEU A 507 2.81 -31.91 -13.49
CA LEU A 507 2.87 -33.06 -14.39
C LEU A 507 1.63 -33.95 -14.19
N GLU A 508 1.01 -34.34 -15.30
CA GLU A 508 -0.12 -35.25 -15.31
C GLU A 508 0.35 -36.71 -15.20
N LYS A 509 -0.54 -37.60 -14.74
CA LYS A 509 -0.28 -39.04 -14.73
C LYS A 509 -0.73 -39.64 -16.06
N GLY A 510 0.20 -40.17 -16.85
CA GLY A 510 -0.12 -40.81 -18.12
C GLY A 510 1.11 -41.01 -19.01
N ASP A 511 0.87 -41.46 -20.25
CA ASP A 511 1.92 -41.68 -21.25
C ASP A 511 2.48 -40.36 -21.82
N ASP A 512 1.68 -39.28 -21.78
CA ASP A 512 2.11 -37.90 -22.05
C ASP A 512 1.91 -37.07 -20.77
N PRO A 513 2.94 -36.94 -19.91
CA PRO A 513 2.82 -36.25 -18.64
C PRO A 513 2.68 -34.73 -18.79
N TYR A 514 2.89 -34.17 -19.99
CA TYR A 514 2.81 -32.74 -20.24
C TYR A 514 2.43 -32.42 -21.70
N PRO A 515 1.12 -32.33 -22.02
CA PRO A 515 0.63 -32.18 -23.39
C PRO A 515 0.76 -30.76 -23.95
N TRP A 516 1.69 -29.95 -23.42
CA TRP A 516 1.90 -28.56 -23.80
C TRP A 516 3.25 -28.40 -24.50
N PRO A 517 3.31 -27.81 -25.71
CA PRO A 517 4.53 -27.76 -26.49
C PRO A 517 5.57 -26.84 -25.84
N MET A 518 6.72 -27.40 -25.50
CA MET A 518 7.88 -26.64 -25.03
C MET A 518 8.61 -25.98 -26.22
N PHE A 519 9.38 -24.93 -25.94
CA PHE A 519 10.14 -24.20 -26.95
C PHE A 519 11.47 -23.68 -26.40
N SER A 520 12.50 -23.71 -27.23
CA SER A 520 13.83 -23.13 -26.95
C SER A 520 14.19 -21.97 -27.88
N SER A 521 13.33 -21.65 -28.86
CA SER A 521 13.55 -20.57 -29.81
C SER A 521 12.22 -19.95 -30.25
N TYR A 522 12.26 -18.68 -30.65
CA TYR A 522 11.10 -17.99 -31.22
C TYR A 522 10.76 -18.48 -32.64
N PRO A 523 9.49 -18.42 -33.09
CA PRO A 523 8.31 -17.90 -32.39
C PRO A 523 7.73 -18.88 -31.37
N LEU A 524 6.99 -18.36 -30.38
CA LEU A 524 6.31 -19.19 -29.39
C LEU A 524 5.18 -20.01 -30.03
N PRO A 525 4.84 -21.19 -29.47
CA PRO A 525 3.70 -21.97 -29.91
C PRO A 525 2.37 -21.21 -29.80
N ASN A 526 1.55 -21.27 -30.85
CA ASN A 526 0.27 -20.56 -30.91
C ASN A 526 -0.78 -21.09 -29.93
N CYS A 527 -0.62 -22.29 -29.36
CA CYS A 527 -1.58 -22.85 -28.38
C CYS A 527 -1.66 -22.06 -27.07
N TYR A 528 -0.66 -21.22 -26.78
CA TYR A 528 -0.66 -20.32 -25.63
C TYR A 528 -1.41 -19.01 -25.89
N LEU A 529 -1.83 -18.79 -27.13
CA LEU A 529 -2.70 -17.69 -27.53
C LEU A 529 -4.11 -18.25 -27.74
N SER A 530 -5.09 -17.58 -27.16
CA SER A 530 -6.48 -17.86 -27.50
C SER A 530 -6.79 -17.29 -28.88
N GLU A 531 -7.60 -17.98 -29.68
CA GLU A 531 -8.10 -17.40 -30.93
C GLU A 531 -8.95 -16.18 -30.59
N VAL A 532 -8.41 -14.98 -30.81
CA VAL A 532 -9.16 -13.74 -30.68
C VAL A 532 -10.33 -13.85 -31.65
N THR A 533 -11.55 -13.96 -31.10
CA THR A 533 -12.78 -13.94 -31.91
C THR A 533 -12.67 -12.73 -32.83
N LYS A 534 -12.57 -12.99 -34.15
CA LYS A 534 -12.56 -11.94 -35.18
C LYS A 534 -13.88 -11.18 -35.08
N ASN A 535 -13.93 -10.17 -34.23
CA ASN A 535 -15.15 -9.41 -34.00
C ASN A 535 -15.45 -8.56 -35.23
N ALA A 536 -16.33 -9.08 -36.08
CA ALA A 536 -17.43 -8.34 -36.70
C ALA A 536 -17.14 -6.97 -37.36
N ASP A 537 -15.99 -6.78 -38.01
CA ASP A 537 -15.67 -5.57 -38.79
C ASP A 537 -16.73 -5.21 -39.86
N LEU A 538 -17.62 -6.15 -40.23
CA LEU A 538 -18.67 -5.92 -41.23
C LEU A 538 -20.04 -5.49 -40.66
N LYS A 539 -20.23 -5.47 -39.33
CA LYS A 539 -21.52 -5.06 -38.71
C LYS A 539 -21.46 -3.78 -37.87
N GLN A 540 -20.28 -3.28 -37.47
CA GLN A 540 -20.14 -2.13 -36.57
C GLN A 540 -20.44 -0.75 -37.23
N ASP A 541 -20.19 -0.58 -38.53
CA ASP A 541 -20.36 0.72 -39.21
C ASP A 541 -21.79 1.29 -39.12
N ASN A 542 -22.80 0.41 -39.13
CA ASN A 542 -24.21 0.83 -39.10
C ASN A 542 -24.69 1.21 -37.67
N ASP A 543 -23.96 0.79 -36.64
CA ASP A 543 -24.23 1.12 -35.24
C ASP A 543 -23.38 2.31 -34.75
N LEU A 544 -22.18 2.53 -35.31
CA LEU A 544 -21.37 3.74 -35.09
C LEU A 544 -22.12 5.01 -35.49
N GLY A 545 -22.73 5.03 -36.68
CA GLY A 545 -23.56 6.14 -37.13
C GLY A 545 -24.74 6.42 -36.19
N LYS A 546 -25.37 5.37 -35.63
CA LYS A 546 -26.46 5.51 -34.65
C LYS A 546 -25.97 5.99 -33.28
N LEU A 547 -24.79 5.57 -32.83
CA LEU A 547 -24.16 6.05 -31.59
C LEU A 547 -23.86 7.54 -31.68
N LEU A 548 -23.16 7.96 -32.73
CA LEU A 548 -22.82 9.37 -32.95
C LEU A 548 -24.08 10.24 -33.08
N LEU A 549 -25.16 9.72 -33.66
CA LEU A 549 -26.46 10.39 -33.69
C LEU A 549 -27.15 10.46 -32.31
N ARG A 550 -26.91 9.52 -31.39
CA ARG A 550 -27.42 9.56 -30.00
C ARG A 550 -26.66 10.57 -29.13
N PHE A 551 -25.40 10.87 -29.46
CA PHE A 551 -24.58 11.90 -28.82
C PHE A 551 -24.77 13.31 -29.45
N LYS A 552 -25.89 13.54 -30.14
CA LYS A 552 -26.20 14.79 -30.87
C LYS A 552 -25.85 16.05 -30.06
N MET A 553 -25.20 16.98 -30.77
CA MET A 553 -24.70 18.27 -30.29
C MET A 553 -25.86 19.14 -29.78
N SER A 554 -25.78 19.59 -28.53
CA SER A 554 -26.48 20.81 -28.10
C SER A 554 -25.51 21.99 -28.26
N ASP A 555 -26.02 23.20 -28.51
CA ASP A 555 -25.20 24.41 -28.67
C ASP A 555 -24.46 24.83 -27.38
N LYS A 556 -24.73 24.15 -26.25
CA LYS A 556 -24.11 24.42 -24.95
C LYS A 556 -23.16 23.28 -24.57
N GLN A 557 -21.86 23.56 -24.60
CA GLN A 557 -20.78 22.59 -24.30
C GLN A 557 -20.96 21.82 -22.98
N THR A 558 -21.46 22.47 -21.92
CA THR A 558 -21.69 21.84 -20.61
C THR A 558 -22.85 20.84 -20.61
N GLU A 559 -23.92 21.12 -21.35
CA GLU A 559 -25.08 20.24 -21.50
C GLU A 559 -24.71 19.00 -22.34
N TRP A 560 -23.82 19.17 -23.32
CA TRP A 560 -23.29 18.06 -24.10
C TRP A 560 -22.43 17.11 -23.24
N ILE A 561 -21.51 17.62 -22.42
CA ILE A 561 -20.65 16.79 -21.53
C ILE A 561 -21.52 15.92 -20.61
N GLU A 562 -22.53 16.52 -19.97
CA GLU A 562 -23.42 15.80 -19.06
C GLU A 562 -24.31 14.78 -19.80
N ASN A 563 -24.82 15.14 -20.98
CA ASN A 563 -25.54 14.18 -21.82
C ASN A 563 -24.63 13.03 -22.26
N CYS A 564 -23.38 13.29 -22.63
CA CYS A 564 -22.39 12.27 -22.96
C CYS A 564 -22.14 11.30 -21.82
N ARG A 565 -21.92 11.80 -20.60
CA ARG A 565 -21.79 10.96 -19.39
C ARG A 565 -23.01 10.07 -19.21
N ARG A 566 -24.21 10.65 -19.27
CA ARG A 566 -25.47 9.91 -19.11
C ARG A 566 -25.68 8.82 -20.17
N GLN A 567 -25.36 9.11 -21.43
CA GLN A 567 -25.49 8.14 -22.52
C GLN A 567 -24.42 7.05 -22.42
N PHE A 568 -23.20 7.39 -22.01
CA PHE A 568 -22.14 6.43 -21.70
C PHE A 568 -22.60 5.45 -20.61
N CYS A 569 -23.09 5.94 -19.46
CA CYS A 569 -23.60 5.09 -18.38
C CYS A 569 -24.73 4.17 -18.86
N LYS A 570 -25.69 4.69 -19.63
CA LYS A 570 -26.78 3.88 -20.20
C LYS A 570 -26.28 2.78 -21.13
N MET A 571 -25.27 3.08 -21.94
CA MET A 571 -24.72 2.12 -22.89
C MET A 571 -23.90 1.03 -22.18
N MET A 572 -23.09 1.41 -21.20
CA MET A 572 -22.33 0.46 -20.36
C MET A 572 -23.26 -0.55 -19.68
N LYS A 573 -24.45 -0.13 -19.24
CA LYS A 573 -25.46 -1.02 -18.64
C LYS A 573 -26.21 -1.90 -19.66
N ALA A 574 -26.46 -1.38 -20.86
CA ALA A 574 -27.32 -2.07 -21.83
C ALA A 574 -26.54 -2.96 -22.81
N LYS A 575 -25.47 -2.45 -23.41
CA LYS A 575 -24.67 -3.09 -24.45
C LYS A 575 -23.22 -2.57 -24.44
N PRO A 576 -22.36 -3.06 -23.53
CA PRO A 576 -20.99 -2.58 -23.38
C PRO A 576 -20.10 -2.89 -24.60
N ASP A 577 -20.35 -3.99 -25.31
CA ASP A 577 -19.57 -4.42 -26.49
C ASP A 577 -19.57 -3.40 -27.64
N ILE A 578 -20.58 -2.53 -27.67
CA ILE A 578 -20.72 -1.47 -28.67
C ILE A 578 -19.69 -0.35 -28.42
N ILE A 579 -19.25 -0.14 -27.18
CA ILE A 579 -18.21 0.82 -26.83
C ILE A 579 -16.86 0.11 -27.01
N SER A 580 -16.49 -0.11 -28.28
CA SER A 580 -15.22 -0.74 -28.65
C SER A 580 -14.66 -0.13 -29.94
N GLY A 581 -13.35 -0.32 -30.15
CA GLY A 581 -12.65 0.08 -31.37
C GLY A 581 -12.81 1.56 -31.74
N SER A 582 -13.15 1.81 -33.01
CA SER A 582 -13.27 3.16 -33.59
C SER A 582 -14.34 4.03 -32.92
N ALA A 583 -15.41 3.43 -32.39
CA ALA A 583 -16.47 4.16 -31.69
C ALA A 583 -15.97 4.81 -30.40
N LEU A 584 -15.18 4.06 -29.62
CA LEU A 584 -14.57 4.56 -28.40
C LEU A 584 -13.53 5.64 -28.68
N LEU A 585 -12.70 5.44 -29.71
CA LEU A 585 -11.70 6.41 -30.17
C LEU A 585 -12.34 7.78 -30.42
N GLU A 586 -13.37 7.83 -31.27
CA GLU A 586 -14.04 9.10 -31.60
C GLU A 586 -14.68 9.76 -30.39
N LEU A 587 -15.28 8.97 -29.50
CA LEU A 587 -15.95 9.48 -28.31
C LEU A 587 -14.93 10.09 -27.34
N LEU A 588 -13.79 9.41 -27.11
CA LEU A 588 -12.71 9.90 -26.25
C LEU A 588 -12.09 11.18 -26.83
N GLU A 589 -11.77 11.22 -28.12
CA GLU A 589 -11.17 12.40 -28.76
C GLU A 589 -12.10 13.62 -28.65
N LYS A 590 -13.39 13.46 -28.97
CA LYS A 590 -14.38 14.53 -28.86
C LYS A 590 -14.59 14.95 -27.41
N PHE A 591 -14.70 14.02 -26.48
CA PHE A 591 -14.97 14.33 -25.07
C PHE A 591 -13.83 15.09 -24.41
N VAL A 592 -12.59 14.63 -24.57
CA VAL A 592 -11.40 15.31 -24.04
C VAL A 592 -11.21 16.68 -24.68
N LEU A 593 -11.55 16.83 -25.98
CA LEU A 593 -11.55 18.14 -26.63
C LEU A 593 -12.49 19.13 -25.94
N HIS A 594 -13.78 18.78 -25.76
CA HIS A 594 -14.76 19.65 -25.12
C HIS A 594 -14.40 19.96 -23.66
N LEU A 595 -13.87 19.00 -22.91
CA LEU A 595 -13.39 19.24 -21.54
C LEU A 595 -12.21 20.22 -21.51
N SER A 596 -11.27 20.08 -22.45
CA SER A 596 -10.10 20.97 -22.51
C SER A 596 -10.45 22.40 -22.95
N GLU A 597 -11.55 22.60 -23.67
CA GLU A 597 -12.03 23.93 -24.06
C GLU A 597 -12.73 24.65 -22.90
N SER A 598 -13.32 23.91 -21.97
CA SER A 598 -13.97 24.45 -20.77
C SER A 598 -12.93 24.86 -19.70
N PRO A 599 -12.82 26.15 -19.33
CA PRO A 599 -11.86 26.59 -18.32
C PRO A 599 -12.13 26.01 -16.93
N SER A 600 -13.39 25.71 -16.59
CA SER A 600 -13.77 25.18 -15.27
C SER A 600 -13.34 23.73 -15.06
N GLU A 601 -13.15 22.97 -16.15
CA GLU A 601 -12.76 21.55 -16.13
C GLU A 601 -11.23 21.38 -16.24
N CYS A 602 -10.51 22.44 -16.63
CA CYS A 602 -9.06 22.44 -16.74
C CYS A 602 -8.40 22.63 -15.37
N TYR A 603 -7.78 21.57 -14.86
CA TYR A 603 -7.08 21.59 -13.58
C TYR A 603 -5.62 22.06 -13.71
N PHE A 604 -4.97 21.74 -14.83
CA PHE A 604 -3.58 22.12 -15.11
C PHE A 604 -3.49 23.21 -16.20
N PRO A 605 -2.49 24.11 -16.12
CA PRO A 605 -2.30 25.15 -17.12
C PRO A 605 -1.93 24.55 -18.48
N SER A 606 -2.27 25.27 -19.55
CA SER A 606 -1.81 24.93 -20.89
C SER A 606 -0.29 25.13 -21.00
N VAL A 607 0.40 24.16 -21.60
CA VAL A 607 1.82 24.25 -21.93
C VAL A 607 1.94 24.21 -23.46
N GLU A 608 2.48 25.26 -24.06
CA GLU A 608 2.69 25.31 -25.51
C GLU A 608 3.80 24.34 -25.92
N ASN A 609 3.45 23.31 -26.69
CA ASN A 609 4.42 22.41 -27.29
C ASN A 609 5.04 23.05 -28.53
N THR A 610 6.21 23.67 -28.38
CA THR A 610 7.01 24.21 -29.50
C THR A 610 7.88 23.14 -30.19
N THR A 611 7.63 21.86 -29.93
CA THR A 611 8.45 20.72 -30.40
C THR A 611 8.21 20.38 -31.88
N THR A 612 9.25 20.54 -32.69
CA THR A 612 9.30 20.06 -34.08
C THR A 612 9.90 18.65 -34.15
N ASP A 613 9.40 17.80 -35.06
CA ASP A 613 9.86 16.41 -35.27
C ASP A 613 11.37 16.29 -35.52
N ALA A 614 11.99 17.32 -36.12
CA ALA A 614 13.43 17.37 -36.39
C ALA A 614 14.27 17.38 -35.11
N ASN A 615 13.80 18.04 -34.06
CA ASN A 615 14.53 18.07 -32.79
C ASN A 615 14.43 16.72 -32.08
N VAL A 616 13.30 15.99 -32.23
CA VAL A 616 12.93 14.80 -31.41
C VAL A 616 13.70 13.55 -31.83
N LYS A 617 14.14 13.47 -33.08
CA LYS A 617 14.90 12.32 -33.59
C LYS A 617 16.23 12.09 -32.88
N ASN A 618 16.83 13.13 -32.29
CA ASN A 618 18.14 13.08 -31.64
C ASN A 618 18.11 12.52 -30.20
N GLU A 619 16.94 12.29 -29.60
CA GLU A 619 16.85 11.70 -28.26
C GLU A 619 16.80 10.18 -28.31
N SER A 620 17.53 9.54 -27.39
CA SER A 620 17.53 8.09 -27.19
C SER A 620 16.62 7.71 -26.03
N LEU A 621 15.69 6.79 -26.28
CA LEU A 621 14.89 6.15 -25.22
C LEU A 621 15.75 5.13 -24.46
N SER A 622 15.37 4.80 -23.23
CA SER A 622 16.05 3.75 -22.46
C SER A 622 15.82 2.36 -23.08
N SER A 623 16.69 1.40 -22.76
CA SER A 623 16.53 0.00 -23.17
C SER A 623 15.20 -0.60 -22.68
N VAL A 624 14.80 -0.25 -21.45
CA VAL A 624 13.51 -0.62 -20.83
C VAL A 624 12.33 -0.13 -21.69
N GLN A 625 12.33 1.13 -22.11
CA GLN A 625 11.28 1.69 -22.97
C GLN A 625 11.26 1.05 -24.36
N GLN A 626 12.43 0.76 -24.94
CA GLN A 626 12.52 0.06 -26.23
C GLN A 626 11.92 -1.34 -26.17
N LEU A 627 12.17 -2.09 -25.10
CA LEU A 627 11.54 -3.39 -24.87
C LEU A 627 10.03 -3.25 -24.66
N GLY A 628 9.58 -2.23 -23.91
CA GLY A 628 8.16 -1.91 -23.72
C GLY A 628 7.44 -1.57 -25.04
N ILE A 629 8.10 -0.87 -25.95
CA ILE A 629 7.59 -0.61 -27.31
C ILE A 629 7.41 -1.92 -28.08
N LYS A 630 8.44 -2.77 -28.13
CA LYS A 630 8.36 -4.07 -28.84
C LYS A 630 7.24 -4.94 -28.28
N MET A 631 7.09 -4.96 -26.97
CA MET A 631 6.05 -5.67 -26.26
C MET A 631 4.65 -5.14 -26.60
N THR A 632 4.47 -3.81 -26.59
CA THR A 632 3.22 -3.14 -27.00
C THR A 632 2.86 -3.46 -28.44
N VAL A 633 3.82 -3.37 -29.36
CA VAL A 633 3.60 -3.64 -30.79
C VAL A 633 3.24 -5.10 -31.03
N ARG A 634 3.90 -6.04 -30.34
CA ARG A 634 3.57 -7.48 -30.41
C ARG A 634 2.12 -7.73 -29.98
N TYR A 635 1.71 -7.17 -28.85
CA TYR A 635 0.36 -7.31 -28.33
C TYR A 635 -0.69 -6.64 -29.24
N GLY A 636 -0.43 -5.42 -29.71
CA GLY A 636 -1.34 -4.74 -30.64
C GLY A 636 -1.44 -5.39 -32.03
N LYS A 637 -0.40 -6.07 -32.50
CA LYS A 637 -0.48 -6.92 -33.70
C LYS A 637 -1.33 -8.17 -33.46
N PHE A 638 -1.18 -8.82 -32.31
CA PHE A 638 -2.00 -9.96 -31.92
C PHE A 638 -3.50 -9.61 -31.89
N LEU A 639 -3.84 -8.43 -31.36
CA LEU A 639 -5.22 -7.91 -31.35
C LEU A 639 -5.69 -7.33 -32.69
N ASN A 640 -4.85 -7.34 -33.74
CA ASN A 640 -5.11 -6.73 -35.05
C ASN A 640 -5.40 -5.21 -35.02
N LEU A 641 -4.84 -4.49 -34.04
CA LEU A 641 -5.01 -3.04 -33.90
C LEU A 641 -3.87 -2.23 -34.54
N LEU A 642 -2.68 -2.82 -34.64
CA LEU A 642 -1.46 -2.14 -35.09
C LEU A 642 -0.91 -2.75 -36.38
N LYS A 643 -0.29 -1.90 -37.19
CA LYS A 643 0.41 -2.26 -38.44
C LYS A 643 1.92 -2.39 -38.22
N ASP A 644 2.66 -2.84 -39.24
CA ASP A 644 4.11 -3.04 -39.14
C ASP A 644 4.92 -1.76 -38.92
N SER A 645 4.42 -0.57 -39.30
CA SER A 645 5.09 0.71 -39.04
C SER A 645 4.95 1.23 -37.61
N ALA A 646 4.10 0.59 -36.79
CA ALA A 646 3.68 1.10 -35.48
C ALA A 646 4.83 1.26 -34.47
N GLU A 647 5.91 0.49 -34.60
CA GLU A 647 7.08 0.58 -33.72
C GLU A 647 7.77 1.95 -33.82
N ASN A 648 7.98 2.44 -35.04
CA ASN A 648 8.58 3.75 -35.29
C ASN A 648 7.65 4.88 -34.82
N ASP A 649 6.35 4.73 -35.05
CA ASP A 649 5.35 5.72 -34.68
C ASP A 649 5.24 5.84 -33.14
N LEU A 650 5.13 4.72 -32.43
CA LEU A 650 5.11 4.70 -30.96
C LEU A 650 6.40 5.24 -30.36
N THR A 651 7.55 4.91 -30.95
CA THR A 651 8.85 5.47 -30.55
C THR A 651 8.84 7.00 -30.63
N LEU A 652 8.33 7.58 -31.70
CA LEU A 652 8.21 9.03 -31.85
C LEU A 652 7.24 9.63 -30.83
N VAL A 653 6.08 8.99 -30.59
CA VAL A 653 5.11 9.45 -29.58
C VAL A 653 5.77 9.52 -28.21
N LEU A 654 6.48 8.48 -27.79
CA LEU A 654 7.12 8.42 -26.47
C LEU A 654 8.23 9.47 -26.32
N LYS A 655 9.07 9.68 -27.35
CA LYS A 655 10.08 10.76 -27.32
C LYS A 655 9.44 12.15 -27.20
N HIS A 656 8.34 12.39 -27.92
CA HIS A 656 7.58 13.64 -27.79
C HIS A 656 7.00 13.81 -26.38
N CYS A 657 6.47 12.74 -25.79
CA CYS A 657 5.95 12.73 -24.42
C CYS A 657 7.05 13.02 -23.40
N GLU A 658 8.19 12.35 -23.49
CA GLU A 658 9.31 12.54 -22.57
C GLU A 658 9.77 14.01 -22.55
N ARG A 659 9.87 14.65 -23.72
CA ARG A 659 10.15 16.10 -23.80
C ARG A 659 9.09 16.96 -23.17
N PHE A 660 7.84 16.68 -23.50
CA PHE A 660 6.71 17.42 -22.96
C PHE A 660 6.67 17.35 -21.43
N LEU A 661 6.98 16.18 -20.88
CA LEU A 661 7.03 15.96 -19.43
C LEU A 661 8.27 16.62 -18.81
N LYS A 662 9.44 16.58 -19.44
CA LYS A 662 10.65 17.30 -18.99
C LYS A 662 10.41 18.80 -18.83
N GLN A 663 9.59 19.43 -19.69
CA GLN A 663 9.21 20.84 -19.55
C GLN A 663 8.35 21.12 -18.29
N GLN A 664 7.73 20.09 -17.73
CA GLN A 664 6.88 20.15 -16.53
C GLN A 664 7.60 19.69 -15.27
N GLN A 665 8.85 19.24 -15.37
CA GLN A 665 9.65 18.82 -14.23
C GLN A 665 10.30 20.02 -13.52
N ALA A 666 10.44 19.92 -12.20
CA ALA A 666 11.18 20.88 -11.41
C ALA A 666 12.59 20.31 -11.11
N PRO A 667 13.68 21.09 -11.28
CA PRO A 667 14.98 20.66 -10.81
C PRO A 667 14.94 20.57 -9.27
N ILE A 668 15.29 19.40 -8.73
CA ILE A 668 15.38 19.21 -7.28
C ILE A 668 16.63 19.96 -6.78
N LYS A 669 16.45 21.23 -6.36
CA LYS A 669 17.45 22.00 -5.62
C LYS A 669 17.21 21.79 -4.13
N SER A 670 17.56 20.64 -3.56
CA SER A 670 17.36 20.46 -2.12
C SER A 670 18.45 21.20 -1.32
N SER A 671 18.07 21.84 -0.22
CA SER A 671 18.99 22.23 0.86
C SER A 671 19.38 21.05 1.75
N LEU A 672 18.70 19.90 1.58
CA LEU A 672 19.03 18.58 2.14
C LEU A 672 20.16 17.85 1.38
N HIS A 673 20.62 18.42 0.27
CA HIS A 673 21.68 17.88 -0.60
C HIS A 673 23.05 17.75 0.10
N ILE A 674 23.21 18.37 1.27
CA ILE A 674 24.48 18.45 2.00
C ILE A 674 24.55 17.47 3.19
N LEU A 675 23.44 16.78 3.54
CA LEU A 675 23.43 15.82 4.67
C LEU A 675 23.11 14.37 4.28
N PHE A 676 22.63 14.12 3.06
CA PHE A 676 22.33 12.78 2.56
C PHE A 676 22.97 12.59 1.17
N GLU A 677 24.15 11.98 1.13
CA GLU A 677 24.94 11.72 -0.10
C GLU A 677 24.32 10.62 -1.02
N TRP A 678 23.05 10.26 -0.83
CA TRP A 678 22.34 9.21 -1.57
C TRP A 678 20.97 9.71 -2.03
N ILE A 679 20.94 10.45 -3.15
CA ILE A 679 19.68 10.71 -3.85
C ILE A 679 19.20 9.39 -4.47
N HIS A 680 17.99 8.95 -4.13
CA HIS A 680 17.35 7.73 -4.65
C HIS A 680 17.45 7.64 -6.18
N ILE A 681 17.80 6.48 -6.74
CA ILE A 681 17.99 6.29 -8.20
C ILE A 681 16.68 6.58 -8.95
N CYS A 682 15.52 6.25 -8.35
CA CYS A 682 14.19 6.59 -8.85
C CYS A 682 13.97 8.10 -9.01
N LEU A 683 14.66 8.94 -8.23
CA LEU A 683 14.57 10.40 -8.29
C LEU A 683 15.69 11.03 -9.13
N GLN A 684 16.69 10.24 -9.52
CA GLN A 684 17.77 10.67 -10.41
C GLN A 684 17.35 10.49 -11.89
N GLY A 685 16.62 11.48 -12.42
CA GLY A 685 16.42 11.61 -13.86
C GLY A 685 14.99 11.36 -14.35
N THR A 686 14.88 10.64 -15.47
CA THR A 686 13.61 10.36 -16.15
C THR A 686 12.88 9.20 -15.50
N TYR A 687 11.56 9.13 -15.65
CA TYR A 687 10.73 8.03 -15.16
C TYR A 687 11.36 6.67 -15.52
N ALA A 688 11.60 5.84 -14.50
CA ALA A 688 12.36 4.60 -14.61
C ALA A 688 11.66 3.49 -15.42
N GLY A 689 10.33 3.55 -15.55
CA GLY A 689 9.51 2.52 -16.18
C GLY A 689 9.10 2.84 -17.61
N HIS A 690 8.28 1.96 -18.17
CA HIS A 690 7.62 2.18 -19.46
C HIS A 690 6.28 2.92 -19.27
N ASP A 691 5.92 3.77 -20.24
CA ASP A 691 4.65 4.52 -20.20
C ASP A 691 3.49 3.67 -20.74
N TRP A 692 2.95 2.81 -19.87
CA TRP A 692 1.84 1.91 -20.19
C TRP A 692 0.56 2.63 -20.59
N PHE A 693 0.33 3.84 -20.05
CA PHE A 693 -0.84 4.65 -20.41
C PHE A 693 -0.75 5.14 -21.85
N VAL A 694 0.40 5.69 -22.26
CA VAL A 694 0.61 6.14 -23.64
C VAL A 694 0.57 4.97 -24.62
N SER A 695 1.16 3.82 -24.27
CA SER A 695 1.03 2.58 -25.07
C SER A 695 -0.42 2.15 -25.25
N SER A 696 -1.21 2.14 -24.16
CA SER A 696 -2.63 1.77 -24.21
C SER A 696 -3.43 2.76 -25.06
N LEU A 697 -3.17 4.06 -24.91
CA LEU A 697 -3.83 5.09 -25.71
C LEU A 697 -3.48 4.97 -27.19
N PHE A 698 -2.22 4.71 -27.53
CA PHE A 698 -1.78 4.53 -28.91
C PHE A 698 -2.50 3.35 -29.58
N MET A 699 -2.72 2.25 -28.84
CA MET A 699 -3.52 1.12 -29.30
C MET A 699 -5.02 1.48 -29.45
N ILE A 700 -5.60 2.22 -28.51
CA ILE A 700 -6.98 2.75 -28.62
C ILE A 700 -7.11 3.65 -29.87
N MET A 701 -6.07 4.42 -30.18
CA MET A 701 -6.00 5.30 -31.35
C MET A 701 -5.62 4.57 -32.65
N LEU A 702 -5.63 3.23 -32.66
CA LEU A 702 -5.35 2.38 -33.82
C LEU A 702 -3.97 2.65 -34.47
N GLY A 703 -2.99 3.04 -33.65
CA GLY A 703 -1.63 3.34 -34.10
C GLY A 703 -1.42 4.70 -34.76
N ASP A 704 -2.40 5.62 -34.67
CA ASP A 704 -2.29 6.97 -35.24
C ASP A 704 -1.47 7.89 -34.32
N LYS A 705 -0.25 8.24 -34.76
CA LYS A 705 0.71 9.09 -34.03
C LYS A 705 0.13 10.49 -33.76
N GLU A 706 -0.38 11.17 -34.78
CA GLU A 706 -0.87 12.54 -34.71
C GLU A 706 -2.11 12.66 -33.81
N LYS A 707 -3.04 11.70 -33.88
CA LYS A 707 -4.20 11.65 -32.97
C LYS A 707 -3.78 11.44 -31.53
N THR A 708 -2.87 10.50 -31.29
CA THR A 708 -2.38 10.18 -29.94
C THR A 708 -1.73 11.41 -29.29
N LEU A 709 -0.85 12.12 -30.01
CA LEU A 709 -0.22 13.33 -29.50
C LEU A 709 -1.22 14.45 -29.23
N ARG A 710 -2.16 14.71 -30.15
CA ARG A 710 -3.22 15.72 -29.96
C ARG A 710 -4.10 15.42 -28.76
N PHE A 711 -4.43 14.14 -28.55
CA PHE A 711 -5.19 13.70 -27.37
C PHE A 711 -4.41 13.97 -26.09
N LEU A 712 -3.15 13.51 -26.00
CA LEU A 712 -2.32 13.65 -24.79
C LEU A 712 -2.12 15.11 -24.38
N GLN A 713 -1.92 16.00 -25.34
CA GLN A 713 -1.79 17.44 -25.09
C GLN A 713 -3.05 18.07 -24.49
N LYS A 714 -4.23 17.64 -24.94
CA LYS A 714 -5.51 18.11 -24.39
C LYS A 714 -5.79 17.46 -23.04
N PHE A 715 -5.52 16.16 -22.95
CA PHE A 715 -5.72 15.34 -21.76
C PHE A 715 -4.86 15.83 -20.58
N SER A 716 -3.63 16.30 -20.83
CA SER A 716 -2.73 16.81 -19.80
C SER A 716 -3.26 18.03 -19.04
N ARG A 717 -4.34 18.68 -19.51
CA ARG A 717 -4.98 19.79 -18.81
C ARG A 717 -5.99 19.32 -17.76
N LEU A 718 -6.42 18.06 -17.83
CA LEU A 718 -7.47 17.50 -16.98
C LEU A 718 -6.88 16.86 -15.71
N LEU A 719 -7.69 16.83 -14.64
CA LEU A 719 -7.29 16.16 -13.39
C LEU A 719 -7.04 14.66 -13.60
N THR A 720 -7.82 13.99 -14.44
CA THR A 720 -7.68 12.55 -14.72
C THR A 720 -6.27 12.18 -15.22
N SER A 721 -5.57 13.10 -15.90
CA SER A 721 -4.19 12.88 -16.32
C SER A 721 -3.19 12.76 -15.17
N ALA A 722 -3.50 13.22 -13.97
CA ALA A 722 -2.68 13.03 -12.78
C ALA A 722 -2.65 11.57 -12.28
N PHE A 723 -3.72 10.82 -12.54
CA PHE A 723 -3.95 9.50 -11.95
C PHE A 723 -3.83 8.36 -12.96
N LEU A 724 -4.18 8.58 -14.24
CA LEU A 724 -4.01 7.59 -15.30
C LEU A 724 -2.61 7.65 -15.94
N TRP A 725 -2.03 8.84 -16.08
CA TRP A 725 -0.74 9.01 -16.77
C TRP A 725 0.39 9.19 -15.74
N LEU A 726 0.82 8.08 -15.12
CA LEU A 726 1.79 8.08 -13.99
C LEU A 726 3.08 8.88 -14.25
N PRO A 727 3.78 8.76 -15.40
CA PRO A 727 4.99 9.53 -15.66
C PRO A 727 4.80 11.05 -15.58
N ARG A 728 3.57 11.55 -15.74
CA ARG A 728 3.28 12.98 -15.78
C ARG A 728 3.55 13.70 -14.47
N LEU A 729 3.28 13.06 -13.33
CA LEU A 729 3.52 13.65 -12.01
C LEU A 729 4.86 13.27 -11.39
N HIS A 730 5.68 12.50 -12.12
CA HIS A 730 7.04 12.20 -11.71
C HIS A 730 7.90 13.48 -11.70
N ILE A 731 8.33 13.91 -10.51
CA ILE A 731 9.14 15.12 -10.26
C ILE A 731 8.49 16.38 -10.88
N SER A 732 7.16 16.42 -10.89
CA SER A 732 6.42 17.50 -11.55
C SER A 732 6.37 18.77 -10.70
N ARG A 733 6.53 19.94 -11.34
CA ARG A 733 6.38 21.27 -10.71
C ARG A 733 4.99 21.54 -10.12
N TYR A 734 4.01 20.70 -10.43
CA TYR A 734 2.65 20.84 -9.92
C TYR A 734 2.47 20.26 -8.52
N LEU A 735 3.40 19.41 -8.06
CA LEU A 735 3.39 18.85 -6.71
C LEU A 735 4.11 19.78 -5.73
N ALA A 736 3.75 19.67 -4.45
CA ALA A 736 4.48 20.36 -3.38
C ALA A 736 5.91 19.80 -3.25
N THR A 737 6.88 20.66 -2.92
CA THR A 737 8.31 20.31 -2.82
C THR A 737 8.54 19.08 -1.93
N ASP A 738 7.95 19.03 -0.75
CA ASP A 738 8.08 17.91 0.19
C ASP A 738 7.54 16.58 -0.38
N THR A 739 6.58 16.64 -1.31
CA THR A 739 6.06 15.45 -2.00
C THR A 739 7.01 14.98 -3.08
N ILE A 740 7.63 15.92 -3.80
CA ILE A 740 8.65 15.62 -4.81
C ILE A 740 9.85 14.95 -4.14
N GLU A 741 10.31 15.49 -3.01
CA GLU A 741 11.44 14.94 -2.25
C GLU A 741 11.17 13.54 -1.70
N SER A 742 9.92 13.23 -1.32
CA SER A 742 9.54 11.87 -0.88
C SER A 742 9.55 10.83 -2.01
N GLY A 743 9.39 11.26 -3.27
CA GLY A 743 9.28 10.37 -4.42
C GLY A 743 8.01 9.49 -4.47
N ILE A 744 7.05 9.68 -3.57
CA ILE A 744 5.79 8.93 -3.58
C ILE A 744 4.79 9.55 -4.57
N HIS A 745 4.27 8.73 -5.48
CA HIS A 745 3.29 9.15 -6.48
C HIS A 745 1.87 9.35 -5.87
N PRO A 746 1.06 10.33 -6.33
CA PRO A 746 -0.32 10.54 -5.86
C PRO A 746 -1.25 9.34 -5.97
N VAL A 747 -1.05 8.47 -6.97
CA VAL A 747 -1.80 7.19 -7.07
C VAL A 747 -1.64 6.36 -5.80
N TYR A 748 -0.44 6.34 -5.20
CA TYR A 748 -0.23 5.61 -3.94
C TYR A 748 -0.84 6.36 -2.75
N PHE A 749 -0.36 7.57 -2.43
CA PHE A 749 -0.83 8.22 -1.19
C PHE A 749 -2.29 8.71 -1.23
N CYS A 750 -2.93 8.75 -2.40
CA CYS A 750 -4.33 9.16 -2.56
C CYS A 750 -5.21 7.99 -3.03
N SER A 751 -5.02 7.45 -4.23
CA SER A 751 -5.91 6.38 -4.73
C SER A 751 -5.85 5.13 -3.85
N THR A 752 -4.66 4.58 -3.57
CA THR A 752 -4.56 3.35 -2.76
C THR A 752 -4.92 3.57 -1.30
N HIS A 753 -4.72 4.79 -0.75
CA HIS A 753 -5.24 5.16 0.57
C HIS A 753 -6.76 5.05 0.65
N TYR A 754 -7.48 5.56 -0.35
CA TYR A 754 -8.93 5.45 -0.41
C TYR A 754 -9.41 4.04 -0.74
N ILE A 755 -8.65 3.26 -1.51
CA ILE A 755 -8.95 1.84 -1.71
C ILE A 755 -8.92 1.11 -0.36
N GLU A 756 -7.89 1.27 0.46
CA GLU A 756 -7.85 0.62 1.78
C GLU A 756 -8.96 1.09 2.71
N MET A 757 -9.28 2.39 2.68
CA MET A 757 -10.39 2.96 3.45
C MET A 757 -11.74 2.34 3.05
N LEU A 758 -12.07 2.32 1.76
CA LEU A 758 -13.34 1.78 1.26
C LEU A 758 -13.38 0.26 1.39
N LEU A 759 -12.26 -0.44 1.23
CA LEU A 759 -12.20 -1.89 1.36
C LEU A 759 -12.59 -2.34 2.77
N LYS A 760 -12.15 -1.60 3.80
CA LYS A 760 -12.52 -1.86 5.19
C LYS A 760 -14.03 -1.73 5.41
N VAL A 761 -14.67 -0.74 4.77
CA VAL A 761 -16.10 -0.43 4.98
C VAL A 761 -17.01 -1.32 4.13
N GLU A 762 -16.73 -1.44 2.84
CA GLU A 762 -17.60 -2.09 1.85
C GLU A 762 -17.35 -3.60 1.75
N VAL A 763 -16.12 -4.07 1.98
CA VAL A 763 -15.75 -5.49 1.85
C VAL A 763 -14.87 -5.94 3.04
N PRO A 764 -15.37 -5.87 4.29
CA PRO A 764 -14.57 -6.05 5.50
C PRO A 764 -13.92 -7.44 5.64
N LEU A 765 -14.54 -8.47 5.06
CA LEU A 765 -13.98 -9.82 5.03
C LEU A 765 -12.69 -9.89 4.21
N VAL A 766 -12.66 -9.22 3.05
CA VAL A 766 -11.46 -9.12 2.21
C VAL A 766 -10.40 -8.28 2.92
N PHE A 767 -10.77 -7.15 3.52
CA PHE A 767 -9.83 -6.35 4.32
C PHE A 767 -9.17 -7.17 5.44
N SER A 768 -9.96 -7.98 6.16
CA SER A 768 -9.45 -8.87 7.20
C SER A 768 -8.53 -9.96 6.64
N ALA A 769 -8.85 -10.51 5.46
CA ALA A 769 -8.02 -11.50 4.78
C ALA A 769 -6.60 -10.95 4.49
N PHE A 770 -6.48 -9.73 3.95
CA PHE A 770 -5.18 -9.08 3.74
C PHE A 770 -4.38 -8.92 5.04
N HIS A 771 -5.03 -8.45 6.11
CA HIS A 771 -4.38 -8.32 7.42
C HIS A 771 -3.91 -9.65 8.01
N MET A 772 -4.69 -10.72 7.83
CA MET A 772 -4.30 -12.07 8.27
C MET A 772 -3.17 -12.66 7.43
N SER A 773 -3.14 -12.38 6.12
CA SER A 773 -2.06 -12.77 5.22
C SER A 773 -0.80 -11.90 5.34
N GLY A 774 -0.88 -10.74 6.02
CA GLY A 774 0.27 -9.94 6.42
C GLY A 774 0.82 -8.99 5.35
N PHE A 775 0.02 -8.57 4.37
CA PHE A 775 0.43 -7.62 3.32
C PHE A 775 -0.67 -6.61 2.99
N ALA A 776 -0.28 -5.47 2.41
CA ALA A 776 -1.18 -4.36 2.12
C ALA A 776 -1.94 -4.52 0.78
N PRO A 777 -3.26 -4.24 0.73
CA PRO A 777 -4.00 -4.14 -0.53
C PRO A 777 -3.44 -3.07 -1.47
N SER A 778 -2.86 -1.99 -0.92
CA SER A 778 -2.27 -0.90 -1.69
C SER A 778 -1.22 -1.36 -2.70
N GLN A 779 -0.40 -2.35 -2.34
CA GLN A 779 0.67 -2.87 -3.18
C GLN A 779 0.13 -3.59 -4.41
N ILE A 780 -0.96 -4.35 -4.27
CA ILE A 780 -1.62 -5.05 -5.37
C ILE A 780 -2.30 -4.06 -6.32
N CYS A 781 -3.07 -3.11 -5.77
CA CYS A 781 -3.75 -2.11 -6.59
C CYS A 781 -2.77 -1.17 -7.29
N LEU A 782 -1.65 -0.82 -6.66
CA LEU A 782 -0.62 -0.01 -7.30
C LEU A 782 -0.06 -0.71 -8.54
N GLN A 783 0.21 -2.02 -8.45
CA GLN A 783 0.68 -2.82 -9.59
C GLN A 783 -0.37 -2.86 -10.70
N TRP A 784 -1.64 -3.13 -10.38
CA TRP A 784 -2.70 -3.14 -11.39
C TRP A 784 -2.85 -1.79 -12.08
N ILE A 785 -2.84 -0.69 -11.32
CA ILE A 785 -3.00 0.66 -11.86
C ILE A 785 -1.78 1.10 -12.69
N SER A 786 -0.56 0.80 -12.24
CA SER A 786 0.68 1.27 -12.88
C SER A 786 0.87 0.72 -14.29
N GLN A 787 0.36 -0.48 -14.56
CA GLN A 787 0.38 -1.12 -15.88
C GLN A 787 -0.99 -1.13 -16.59
N CYS A 788 -1.92 -0.24 -16.19
CA CYS A 788 -3.25 -0.14 -16.80
C CYS A 788 -4.01 -1.48 -16.88
N PHE A 789 -3.83 -2.36 -15.89
CA PHE A 789 -4.41 -3.71 -15.82
C PHE A 789 -3.98 -4.69 -16.92
N TRP A 790 -2.90 -4.40 -17.66
CA TRP A 790 -2.30 -5.37 -18.57
C TRP A 790 -1.95 -6.66 -17.82
N ASN A 791 -2.13 -7.82 -18.46
CA ASN A 791 -2.08 -9.19 -17.88
C ASN A 791 -3.23 -9.60 -16.94
N TYR A 792 -4.08 -8.65 -16.50
CA TYR A 792 -5.16 -8.95 -15.55
C TYR A 792 -6.54 -8.89 -16.20
N LEU A 793 -6.76 -7.93 -17.10
CA LEU A 793 -8.01 -7.72 -17.82
C LEU A 793 -7.82 -7.98 -19.32
N ASP A 794 -8.89 -8.42 -19.98
CA ASP A 794 -8.94 -8.44 -21.45
C ASP A 794 -8.91 -7.01 -22.00
N TRP A 795 -8.45 -6.85 -23.23
CA TRP A 795 -8.25 -5.55 -23.89
C TRP A 795 -9.50 -4.67 -23.86
N LEU A 796 -10.67 -5.27 -24.06
CA LEU A 796 -11.95 -4.55 -24.02
C LEU A 796 -12.21 -3.92 -22.65
N GLU A 797 -11.92 -4.66 -21.57
CA GLU A 797 -12.13 -4.18 -20.20
C GLU A 797 -11.07 -3.14 -19.81
N ILE A 798 -9.83 -3.24 -20.33
CA ILE A 798 -8.82 -2.17 -20.21
C ILE A 798 -9.32 -0.88 -20.86
N CYS A 799 -9.91 -0.99 -22.07
CA CYS A 799 -10.52 0.15 -22.75
C CYS A 799 -11.67 0.76 -21.92
N HIS A 800 -12.53 -0.08 -21.34
CA HIS A 800 -13.63 0.37 -20.47
C HIS A 800 -13.14 1.01 -19.17
N TYR A 801 -12.06 0.51 -18.58
CA TYR A 801 -11.42 1.12 -17.40
C TYR A 801 -10.93 2.55 -17.71
N ILE A 802 -10.16 2.71 -18.80
CA ILE A 802 -9.66 4.04 -19.21
C ILE A 802 -10.83 4.97 -19.55
N ALA A 803 -11.80 4.48 -20.32
CA ALA A 803 -12.98 5.25 -20.69
C ALA A 803 -13.75 5.71 -19.44
N THR A 804 -14.02 4.81 -18.50
CA THR A 804 -14.78 5.11 -17.28
C THR A 804 -14.10 6.20 -16.44
N CYS A 805 -12.78 6.10 -16.25
CA CYS A 805 -12.01 7.12 -15.55
C CYS A 805 -11.99 8.48 -16.29
N VAL A 806 -11.98 8.48 -17.63
CA VAL A 806 -12.02 9.70 -18.44
C VAL A 806 -13.40 10.35 -18.41
N PHE A 807 -14.48 9.59 -18.61
CA PHE A 807 -15.85 10.11 -18.68
C PHE A 807 -16.39 10.55 -17.32
N LEU A 808 -16.21 9.74 -16.28
CA LEU A 808 -16.88 9.92 -14.99
C LEU A 808 -15.99 10.61 -13.95
N GLY A 809 -14.68 10.39 -14.00
CA GLY A 809 -13.70 11.04 -13.13
C GLY A 809 -12.61 10.09 -12.64
N PRO A 810 -11.51 10.63 -12.09
CA PRO A 810 -10.40 9.82 -11.58
C PRO A 810 -10.78 9.00 -10.34
N ASP A 811 -11.81 9.39 -9.59
CA ASP A 811 -12.32 8.66 -8.43
C ASP A 811 -12.83 7.26 -8.78
N TYR A 812 -13.29 7.05 -10.02
CA TYR A 812 -13.68 5.72 -10.51
C TYR A 812 -12.53 4.71 -10.56
N GLN A 813 -11.27 5.17 -10.57
CA GLN A 813 -10.11 4.28 -10.39
C GLN A 813 -10.19 3.53 -9.06
N VAL A 814 -10.62 4.21 -7.99
CA VAL A 814 -10.81 3.61 -6.65
C VAL A 814 -12.00 2.65 -6.68
N TYR A 815 -13.14 3.07 -7.24
CA TYR A 815 -14.36 2.27 -7.25
C TYR A 815 -14.22 0.98 -8.07
N ILE A 816 -13.47 1.00 -9.18
CA ILE A 816 -13.17 -0.20 -9.97
C ILE A 816 -12.34 -1.19 -9.15
N CYS A 817 -11.32 -0.72 -8.41
CA CYS A 817 -10.54 -1.62 -7.54
C CYS A 817 -11.41 -2.26 -6.44
N ILE A 818 -12.34 -1.50 -5.84
CA ILE A 818 -13.30 -2.03 -4.86
C ILE A 818 -14.26 -3.03 -5.51
N ALA A 819 -14.73 -2.78 -6.73
CA ALA A 819 -15.56 -3.70 -7.48
C ALA A 819 -14.82 -5.03 -7.79
N ILE A 820 -13.54 -4.95 -8.15
CA ILE A 820 -12.69 -6.14 -8.35
C ILE A 820 -12.56 -6.95 -7.06
N PHE A 821 -12.29 -6.30 -5.92
CA PHE A 821 -12.21 -7.03 -4.65
C PHE A 821 -13.54 -7.65 -4.22
N ARG A 822 -14.66 -6.99 -4.52
CA ARG A 822 -16.00 -7.55 -4.30
C ARG A 822 -16.26 -8.76 -5.19
N HIS A 823 -15.81 -8.72 -6.45
CA HIS A 823 -15.88 -9.84 -7.38
C HIS A 823 -15.08 -11.04 -6.86
N LEU A 824 -13.83 -10.82 -6.47
CA LEU A 824 -12.90 -11.85 -6.00
C LEU A 824 -13.12 -12.29 -4.54
N GLN A 825 -14.18 -11.85 -3.86
CA GLN A 825 -14.32 -12.05 -2.42
C GLN A 825 -14.25 -13.54 -2.02
N GLN A 826 -14.86 -14.44 -2.79
CA GLN A 826 -14.84 -15.87 -2.48
C GLN A 826 -13.45 -16.47 -2.67
N ASP A 827 -12.82 -16.17 -3.81
CA ASP A 827 -11.47 -16.66 -4.13
C ASP A 827 -10.44 -16.15 -3.13
N ILE A 828 -10.52 -14.88 -2.74
CA ILE A 828 -9.64 -14.29 -1.73
C ILE A 828 -9.73 -15.06 -0.41
N LEU A 829 -10.95 -15.35 0.06
CA LEU A 829 -11.15 -16.08 1.31
C LEU A 829 -10.63 -17.51 1.23
N GLN A 830 -10.76 -18.16 0.07
CA GLN A 830 -10.18 -19.48 -0.18
C GLN A 830 -8.66 -19.43 -0.17
N HIS A 831 -8.05 -18.50 -0.89
CA HIS A 831 -6.59 -18.36 -0.99
C HIS A 831 -5.93 -17.87 0.31
N THR A 832 -6.69 -17.21 1.20
CA THR A 832 -6.22 -16.95 2.57
C THR A 832 -6.05 -18.23 3.37
N GLN A 833 -6.94 -19.22 3.20
CA GLN A 833 -6.87 -20.49 3.91
C GLN A 833 -5.68 -21.34 3.45
N THR A 834 -5.38 -21.31 2.14
CA THR A 834 -4.24 -22.02 1.53
C THR A 834 -2.90 -21.29 1.68
N GLN A 835 -2.89 -20.08 2.25
CA GLN A 835 -1.68 -19.29 2.52
C GLN A 835 -0.90 -18.86 1.26
N ASP A 836 -1.60 -18.65 0.15
CA ASP A 836 -1.04 -18.26 -1.16
C ASP A 836 -1.72 -17.00 -1.76
N LEU A 837 -2.60 -16.33 -1.01
CA LEU A 837 -3.35 -15.14 -1.46
C LEU A 837 -2.53 -14.10 -2.23
N GLN A 838 -1.33 -13.79 -1.75
CA GLN A 838 -0.48 -12.79 -2.41
C GLN A 838 -0.01 -13.24 -3.80
N VAL A 839 0.32 -14.53 -3.93
CA VAL A 839 0.77 -15.12 -5.19
C VAL A 839 -0.40 -15.17 -6.16
N PHE A 840 -1.57 -15.61 -5.70
CA PHE A 840 -2.82 -15.61 -6.45
C PHE A 840 -3.12 -14.23 -7.06
N LEU A 841 -3.19 -13.17 -6.24
CA LEU A 841 -3.53 -11.82 -6.70
C LEU A 841 -2.50 -11.22 -7.67
N LYS A 842 -1.25 -11.69 -7.63
CA LYS A 842 -0.19 -11.24 -8.55
C LYS A 842 -0.16 -12.03 -9.84
N GLU A 843 -0.34 -13.36 -9.79
CA GLU A 843 -0.13 -14.24 -10.94
C GLU A 843 -1.38 -14.49 -11.77
N GLU A 844 -2.56 -14.55 -11.13
CA GLU A 844 -3.82 -14.91 -11.78
C GLU A 844 -4.50 -13.71 -12.45
N ALA A 845 -5.09 -13.98 -13.61
CA ALA A 845 -5.91 -13.00 -14.31
C ALA A 845 -7.29 -12.85 -13.63
N LEU A 846 -7.97 -11.73 -13.88
CA LEU A 846 -9.28 -11.41 -13.30
C LEU A 846 -10.40 -12.09 -14.10
N HIS A 847 -10.51 -13.40 -13.96
CA HIS A 847 -11.47 -14.23 -14.69
C HIS A 847 -12.91 -13.81 -14.42
N GLY A 848 -13.67 -13.51 -15.47
CA GLY A 848 -15.10 -13.22 -15.38
C GLY A 848 -15.45 -11.82 -14.84
N PHE A 849 -14.45 -10.96 -14.57
CA PHE A 849 -14.72 -9.57 -14.21
C PHE A 849 -15.05 -8.73 -15.45
N ARG A 850 -16.17 -8.02 -15.41
CA ARG A 850 -16.53 -7.00 -16.41
C ARG A 850 -16.92 -5.71 -15.73
N VAL A 851 -16.39 -4.58 -16.22
CA VAL A 851 -16.65 -3.24 -15.66
C VAL A 851 -18.15 -2.91 -15.71
N SER A 852 -18.86 -3.40 -16.73
CA SER A 852 -20.30 -3.20 -16.92
C SER A 852 -21.16 -3.84 -15.84
N ASP A 853 -20.82 -5.05 -15.38
CA ASP A 853 -21.61 -5.80 -14.40
C ASP A 853 -21.63 -5.11 -13.02
N TYR A 854 -20.59 -4.33 -12.70
CA TYR A 854 -20.44 -3.62 -11.43
C TYR A 854 -20.80 -2.13 -11.51
N PHE A 855 -21.30 -1.66 -12.64
CA PHE A 855 -21.53 -0.23 -12.86
C PHE A 855 -22.55 0.38 -11.89
N GLU A 856 -23.64 -0.32 -11.59
CA GLU A 856 -24.63 0.12 -10.60
C GLU A 856 -24.05 0.20 -9.19
N TYR A 857 -23.17 -0.73 -8.83
CA TYR A 857 -22.47 -0.70 -7.56
C TYR A 857 -21.51 0.49 -7.48
N MET A 858 -20.78 0.79 -8.55
CA MET A 858 -19.90 1.97 -8.60
C MET A 858 -20.66 3.30 -8.51
N GLU A 859 -21.87 3.40 -9.05
CA GLU A 859 -22.72 4.59 -8.90
C GLU A 859 -23.14 4.81 -7.43
N ILE A 860 -23.38 3.74 -6.66
CA ILE A 860 -23.66 3.83 -5.22
C ILE A 860 -22.42 4.34 -4.47
N LEU A 861 -21.23 3.80 -4.80
CA LEU A 861 -19.97 4.27 -4.22
C LEU A 861 -19.71 5.74 -4.55
N GLU A 862 -20.00 6.17 -5.78
CA GLU A 862 -19.89 7.57 -6.19
C GLU A 862 -20.76 8.47 -5.30
N GLN A 863 -22.04 8.12 -5.10
CA GLN A 863 -22.97 8.92 -4.29
C GLN A 863 -22.48 9.07 -2.84
N ASN A 864 -21.91 8.01 -2.28
CA ASN A 864 -21.48 7.99 -0.88
C ASN A 864 -20.11 8.67 -0.66
N TYR A 865 -19.15 8.48 -1.58
CA TYR A 865 -17.73 8.78 -1.32
C TYR A 865 -17.13 9.88 -2.19
N ARG A 866 -17.75 10.24 -3.33
CA ARG A 866 -17.21 11.28 -4.23
C ARG A 866 -16.92 12.62 -3.55
N PRO A 867 -17.75 13.14 -2.61
CA PRO A 867 -17.44 14.41 -1.93
C PRO A 867 -16.13 14.40 -1.14
N VAL A 868 -15.70 13.22 -0.67
CA VAL A 868 -14.45 13.04 0.09
C VAL A 868 -13.30 12.70 -0.84
N VAL A 869 -13.44 11.67 -1.68
CA VAL A 869 -12.37 11.13 -2.54
C VAL A 869 -11.95 12.16 -3.59
N LEU A 870 -12.91 12.68 -4.38
CA LEU A 870 -12.60 13.60 -5.47
C LEU A 870 -12.09 14.94 -4.95
N ARG A 871 -12.53 15.37 -3.75
CA ARG A 871 -12.03 16.57 -3.09
C ARG A 871 -10.55 16.42 -2.73
N ASP A 872 -10.15 15.30 -2.14
CA ASP A 872 -8.74 15.07 -1.80
C ASP A 872 -7.87 14.88 -3.05
N MET A 873 -8.38 14.19 -4.08
CA MET A 873 -7.70 14.09 -5.39
C MET A 873 -7.47 15.46 -6.05
N ARG A 874 -8.36 16.44 -5.82
CA ARG A 874 -8.20 17.84 -6.27
C ARG A 874 -7.22 18.65 -5.43
N ASN A 875 -6.79 18.16 -4.26
CA ASN A 875 -5.89 18.86 -3.35
C ASN A 875 -4.42 18.45 -3.52
N ILE A 876 -4.08 17.69 -4.57
CA ILE A 876 -2.70 17.23 -4.82
C ILE A 876 -1.73 18.34 -5.24
N ARG A 877 -2.24 19.49 -5.70
CA ARG A 877 -1.42 20.58 -6.22
C ARG A 877 -0.87 21.42 -5.07
N ALA A 878 0.37 21.89 -5.20
CA ALA A 878 0.88 22.94 -4.33
C ALA A 878 -0.05 24.17 -4.44
N GLN A 879 -0.64 24.60 -3.33
CA GLN A 879 -1.33 25.89 -3.29
C GLN A 879 -0.29 26.95 -3.65
N SER A 880 -0.49 27.66 -4.76
CA SER A 880 0.34 28.79 -5.13
C SER A 880 0.15 29.86 -4.05
N THR A 881 1.12 29.97 -3.14
CA THR A 881 1.31 31.16 -2.31
C THR A 881 1.69 32.35 -3.18
#